data_AF-A0AAD7CFX4-F1
#
_entry.id   AF-A0AAD7CFX4-F1
#
_cell.length_a   1.000
_cell.length_b   1.000
_cell.length_c   1.000
_cell.angle_alpha   90.00
_cell.angle_beta   90.00
_cell.angle_gamma   90.00
#
_symmetry.space_group_name_H-M   'P 1'
#
loop_
_entity.id
_entity.type
_entity.pdbx_description
1 polymer ?
#
loop_
_entity_poly.entity_id
_entity_poly.type
_entity_poly.pdbx_seq_one_letter_code
_entity_poly.pdbx_strand_id
1 'polypeptide(L)'
;MFARLRAPLLSLLLHTAFSAAAGGVLSSSSVTYCEPPESLLIQQFDFKFFSENSSVWFNISAESVQSIDVSANLLLNVYGLKPVNITENLCDILGGALCPLPQYNFVGSQSLSLPELGVDTNFPSIAFIIPDLEAFAQLTLTEVGTGQVKACVQATLSNAHSTHLPAVQWGIGGLALFTLLVATWQSTRAHTTVPYRLLDLLHLYQTIATSGLLGLNYPSLYRAYTLNFAWAMGLVSKFQPAIDNMRALTGGNMANSSAGSAVGFVDRSLSPWNTGIHLASSPQSLLVDAAPTNLTLARIALEQLATVEGQVQTVTTDSSNVLQAGVPIYVNSIHIGSANAFMTIFLVALIAVAVGLGIAALGYAALYAAQRFRWARVEKLRYSYPAYLRAWALRSSLVGVPPITLFAFYQWSLKDSWLSVLLSVLAVLAIWSFVIHSGFLTLRRARREGAEELVLDVEHVASHGPLFAQYRAPRYYFFLLPLLAIFVRAVVIAAGEKSGMAQVILFLIVELTLFVSHILLKPYKSRGGDVLSTYLALVRLVCAGLMIAFVESIGVAPIPRVVIGAVIVVVFSVAVLVLAINIFLHSGILWAWRHRRSVRSPSLKGSADASMLEKGQESPIESNVDHSATPSIMSRTRLSTSSTHH
;
A
#
# COMPACT_ATOMS: atom_id res chain seq x y z
N MET A 1 -6.81 -26.73 -25.68
CA MET A 1 -6.10 -25.60 -25.05
C MET A 1 -6.63 -25.23 -23.66
N PHE A 2 -7.92 -25.44 -23.36
CA PHE A 2 -8.54 -25.14 -22.05
C PHE A 2 -8.32 -26.16 -20.92
N ALA A 3 -8.04 -27.44 -21.21
CA ALA A 3 -7.94 -28.48 -20.18
C ALA A 3 -6.67 -28.43 -19.31
N ARG A 4 -5.60 -27.75 -19.75
CA ARG A 4 -4.27 -27.78 -19.10
C ARG A 4 -3.96 -26.56 -18.21
N LEU A 5 -4.85 -25.56 -18.20
CA LEU A 5 -4.86 -24.49 -17.19
C LEU A 5 -5.39 -24.98 -15.83
N ARG A 6 -6.03 -26.15 -15.78
CA ARG A 6 -6.54 -26.74 -14.53
C ARG A 6 -5.44 -27.09 -13.53
N ALA A 7 -4.28 -27.59 -13.97
CA ALA A 7 -3.23 -28.03 -13.04
C ALA A 7 -2.60 -26.91 -12.18
N PRO A 8 -2.20 -25.73 -12.74
CA PRO A 8 -1.72 -24.63 -11.90
C PRO A 8 -2.86 -23.98 -11.09
N LEU A 9 -4.09 -24.02 -11.60
CA LEU A 9 -5.29 -23.51 -10.91
C LEU A 9 -5.68 -24.42 -9.74
N LEU A 10 -5.50 -25.74 -9.87
CA LEU A 10 -5.68 -26.72 -8.80
C LEU A 10 -4.59 -26.58 -7.72
N SER A 11 -3.32 -26.33 -8.09
CA SER A 11 -2.27 -26.07 -7.10
C SER A 11 -2.44 -24.74 -6.36
N LEU A 12 -3.05 -23.73 -7.02
CA LEU A 12 -3.43 -22.46 -6.38
C LEU A 12 -4.64 -22.62 -5.45
N LEU A 13 -5.61 -23.48 -5.84
CA LEU A 13 -6.79 -23.82 -5.04
C LEU A 13 -6.49 -24.77 -3.86
N LEU A 14 -5.45 -25.61 -3.94
CA LEU A 14 -5.07 -26.49 -2.81
C LEU A 14 -4.35 -25.75 -1.67
N HIS A 15 -3.88 -24.51 -1.88
CA HIS A 15 -3.28 -23.69 -0.81
C HIS A 15 -4.29 -22.76 -0.11
N THR A 16 -5.55 -22.72 -0.53
CA THR A 16 -6.61 -21.92 0.14
C THR A 16 -7.35 -22.70 1.24
N ALA A 17 -6.84 -23.85 1.67
CA ALA A 17 -7.47 -24.68 2.69
C ALA A 17 -6.74 -24.56 4.04
N PHE A 18 -6.73 -23.37 4.64
CA PHE A 18 -6.58 -23.21 6.09
C PHE A 18 -7.04 -21.81 6.52
N SER A 19 -8.36 -21.66 6.66
CA SER A 19 -8.98 -20.74 7.62
C SER A 19 -10.37 -21.31 7.89
N ALA A 20 -10.37 -22.42 8.61
CA ALA A 20 -11.57 -23.03 9.13
C ALA A 20 -11.99 -22.29 10.41
N ALA A 21 -13.26 -21.88 10.44
CA ALA A 21 -14.12 -21.73 11.62
C ALA A 21 -13.67 -20.74 12.73
N ALA A 22 -13.85 -19.45 12.47
CA ALA A 22 -14.18 -18.48 13.52
C ALA A 22 -15.56 -17.88 13.23
N GLY A 23 -16.56 -18.73 12.96
CA GLY A 23 -17.92 -18.28 12.68
C GLY A 23 -18.60 -17.80 13.96
N GLY A 24 -19.09 -16.56 13.97
CA GLY A 24 -20.10 -16.12 14.95
C GLY A 24 -19.60 -15.52 16.27
N VAL A 25 -18.34 -15.11 16.39
CA VAL A 25 -17.83 -14.44 17.61
C VAL A 25 -17.41 -12.99 17.31
N LEU A 26 -17.92 -12.04 18.09
CA LEU A 26 -17.41 -10.66 18.10
C LEU A 26 -16.61 -10.44 19.39
N SER A 27 -15.44 -9.83 19.30
CA SER A 27 -14.60 -9.53 20.45
C SER A 27 -14.16 -8.06 20.48
N SER A 28 -14.02 -7.50 21.67
CA SER A 28 -13.35 -6.22 21.89
C SER A 28 -12.33 -6.38 23.01
N SER A 29 -11.14 -5.84 22.79
CA SER A 29 -10.06 -5.70 23.78
C SER A 29 -9.54 -4.26 23.88
N SER A 30 -10.14 -3.32 23.13
CA SER A 30 -9.74 -1.92 23.16
C SER A 30 -10.90 -1.07 23.67
N VAL A 31 -10.62 -0.26 24.69
CA VAL A 31 -11.57 0.63 25.33
C VAL A 31 -10.99 2.02 25.41
N THR A 32 -11.85 3.01 25.27
CA THR A 32 -11.53 4.43 25.30
C THR A 32 -12.62 5.17 26.05
N TYR A 33 -12.29 6.25 26.74
CA TYR A 33 -13.33 7.10 27.32
C TYR A 33 -13.91 8.02 26.26
N CYS A 34 -15.23 8.14 26.17
CA CYS A 34 -15.89 9.14 25.33
C CYS A 34 -16.03 10.50 26.03
N GLU A 35 -15.88 10.52 27.35
CA GLU A 35 -15.93 11.73 28.18
C GLU A 35 -14.93 11.56 29.34
N PRO A 36 -14.31 12.63 29.88
CA PRO A 36 -13.39 12.52 31.01
C PRO A 36 -14.00 11.72 32.17
N PRO A 37 -13.31 10.69 32.69
CA PRO A 37 -13.87 9.87 33.76
C PRO A 37 -13.94 10.67 35.08
N GLU A 38 -15.13 10.79 35.67
CA GLU A 38 -15.30 11.43 36.99
C GLU A 38 -15.23 10.42 38.14
N SER A 39 -15.89 9.27 37.99
CA SER A 39 -16.09 8.31 39.08
C SER A 39 -15.55 6.91 38.82
N LEU A 40 -15.23 6.55 37.58
CA LEU A 40 -14.86 5.19 37.22
C LEU A 40 -13.66 5.15 36.25
N LEU A 41 -12.60 4.47 36.69
CA LEU A 41 -11.36 4.28 35.96
C LEU A 41 -11.23 2.80 35.56
N ILE A 42 -11.43 2.50 34.27
CA ILE A 42 -11.22 1.18 33.66
C ILE A 42 -9.73 0.94 33.44
N GLN A 43 -9.27 -0.20 33.95
CA GLN A 43 -7.92 -0.72 33.72
C GLN A 43 -7.93 -1.75 32.58
N GLN A 44 -8.88 -2.68 32.59
CA GLN A 44 -9.05 -3.69 31.55
C GLN A 44 -10.53 -3.94 31.27
N PHE A 45 -10.87 -4.12 29.99
CA PHE A 45 -12.21 -4.49 29.58
C PHE A 45 -12.14 -5.39 28.33
N ASP A 46 -12.45 -6.66 28.54
CA ASP A 46 -12.59 -7.65 27.49
C ASP A 46 -14.05 -8.03 27.31
N PHE A 47 -14.50 -8.07 26.06
CA PHE A 47 -15.87 -8.42 25.70
C PHE A 47 -15.86 -9.46 24.58
N LYS A 48 -16.71 -10.48 24.68
CA LYS A 48 -16.97 -11.46 23.62
C LYS A 48 -18.47 -11.71 23.49
N PHE A 49 -19.00 -11.62 22.27
CA PHE A 49 -20.36 -12.01 21.94
C PHE A 49 -20.35 -13.29 21.12
N PHE A 50 -21.14 -14.28 21.55
CA PHE A 50 -21.36 -15.54 20.85
C PHE A 50 -22.72 -15.51 20.18
N SER A 51 -22.72 -15.52 18.84
CA SER A 51 -23.96 -15.48 18.05
C SER A 51 -24.80 -16.74 18.19
N GLU A 52 -24.20 -17.91 18.41
CA GLU A 52 -24.93 -19.19 18.47
C GLU A 52 -25.84 -19.29 19.69
N ASN A 53 -25.35 -18.85 20.84
CA ASN A 53 -26.08 -18.92 22.11
C ASN A 53 -26.63 -17.56 22.56
N SER A 54 -26.50 -16.52 21.72
CA SER A 54 -26.85 -15.13 22.04
C SER A 54 -26.35 -14.68 23.42
N SER A 55 -25.12 -15.08 23.75
CA SER A 55 -24.52 -14.81 25.06
C SER A 55 -23.34 -13.85 24.94
N VAL A 56 -23.24 -12.98 25.93
CA VAL A 56 -22.15 -12.02 26.09
C VAL A 56 -21.30 -12.49 27.25
N TRP A 57 -20.01 -12.66 27.03
CA TRP A 57 -19.00 -12.83 28.07
C TRP A 57 -18.21 -11.54 28.21
N PHE A 58 -18.07 -11.03 29.44
CA PHE A 58 -17.21 -9.89 29.71
C PHE A 58 -16.28 -10.16 30.90
N ASN A 59 -15.14 -9.49 30.89
CA ASN A 59 -14.18 -9.43 31.98
C ASN A 59 -13.74 -7.97 32.14
N ILE A 60 -14.02 -7.39 33.31
CA ILE A 60 -13.75 -6.00 33.62
C ILE A 60 -12.88 -5.89 34.87
N SER A 61 -11.85 -5.05 34.81
CA SER A 61 -11.18 -4.52 35.99
C SER A 61 -11.29 -3.00 35.97
N ALA A 62 -11.87 -2.46 37.03
CA ALA A 62 -12.09 -1.03 37.16
C ALA A 62 -12.01 -0.57 38.61
N GLU A 63 -11.66 0.69 38.78
CA GLU A 63 -11.56 1.38 40.05
C GLU A 63 -12.64 2.44 40.13
N SER A 64 -13.44 2.42 41.20
CA SER A 64 -14.41 3.49 41.48
C SER A 64 -13.83 4.47 42.48
N VAL A 65 -14.01 5.77 42.22
CA VAL A 65 -13.55 6.87 43.08
C VAL A 65 -14.67 7.36 43.99
N GLN A 66 -15.93 7.16 43.62
CA GLN A 66 -17.11 7.65 44.34
C GLN A 66 -18.13 6.53 44.61
N SER A 67 -18.80 6.61 45.76
CA SER A 67 -19.87 5.70 46.18
C SER A 67 -21.21 6.29 45.76
N ILE A 68 -21.69 5.90 44.58
CA ILE A 68 -22.92 6.41 43.95
C ILE A 68 -23.72 5.26 43.32
N ASP A 69 -25.03 5.44 43.25
CA ASP A 69 -25.94 4.55 42.52
C ASP A 69 -26.04 4.99 41.06
N VAL A 70 -25.75 4.07 40.14
CA VAL A 70 -25.67 4.36 38.70
C VAL A 70 -26.60 3.47 37.89
N SER A 71 -27.20 4.10 36.90
CA SER A 71 -27.88 3.44 35.78
C SER A 71 -26.90 3.31 34.63
N ALA A 72 -26.91 2.16 33.96
CA ALA A 72 -26.05 1.87 32.82
C ALA A 72 -26.86 1.89 31.52
N ASN A 73 -26.46 2.76 30.61
CA ASN A 73 -26.96 2.78 29.25
C ASN A 73 -25.92 2.18 28.31
N LEU A 74 -26.26 1.04 27.72
CA LEU A 74 -25.50 0.32 26.72
C LEU A 74 -26.05 0.65 25.32
N LEU A 75 -25.27 1.38 24.54
CA LEU A 75 -25.52 1.67 23.14
C LEU A 75 -24.61 0.81 22.26
N LEU A 76 -25.21 -0.07 21.46
CA LEU A 76 -24.49 -0.91 20.50
C LEU A 76 -24.82 -0.45 19.08
N ASN A 77 -23.78 -0.05 18.34
CA ASN A 77 -23.90 0.39 16.96
C ASN A 77 -23.03 -0.49 16.05
N VAL A 78 -23.67 -1.09 15.05
CA VAL A 78 -23.02 -1.91 14.02
C VAL A 78 -23.34 -1.30 12.66
N TYR A 79 -22.36 -0.68 12.00
CA TYR A 79 -22.53 -0.03 10.69
C TYR A 79 -23.71 0.97 10.57
N GLY A 80 -24.21 1.53 11.68
CA GLY A 80 -25.35 2.45 11.69
C GLY A 80 -26.72 1.82 11.55
N LEU A 81 -26.79 0.50 11.65
CA LEU A 81 -28.06 -0.18 11.78
C LEU A 81 -28.62 0.14 13.17
N LYS A 82 -29.92 0.46 13.24
CA LYS A 82 -30.71 0.83 14.43
C LYS A 82 -29.95 0.52 15.73
N PRO A 83 -29.32 1.51 16.37
CA PRO A 83 -28.49 1.24 17.54
C PRO A 83 -29.36 0.61 18.62
N VAL A 84 -28.91 -0.52 19.16
CA VAL A 84 -29.56 -1.12 20.31
C VAL A 84 -29.18 -0.28 21.51
N ASN A 85 -30.15 0.40 22.10
CA ASN A 85 -29.98 1.28 23.25
C ASN A 85 -30.76 0.68 24.42
N ILE A 86 -30.03 0.22 25.43
CA ILE A 86 -30.57 -0.49 26.59
C ILE A 86 -30.14 0.27 27.83
N THR A 87 -31.11 0.75 28.61
CA THR A 87 -30.88 1.44 29.88
C THR A 87 -31.33 0.55 31.02
N GLU A 88 -30.40 0.08 31.84
CA GLU A 88 -30.69 -0.81 32.97
C GLU A 88 -30.00 -0.31 34.25
N ASN A 89 -30.64 -0.54 35.40
CA ASN A 89 -30.04 -0.23 36.68
C ASN A 89 -29.01 -1.30 37.06
N LEU A 90 -27.78 -0.88 37.32
CA LEU A 90 -26.67 -1.78 37.63
C LEU A 90 -26.93 -2.59 38.92
N CYS A 91 -27.69 -1.99 39.84
CA CYS A 91 -28.07 -2.57 41.12
C CYS A 91 -29.02 -3.76 40.98
N ASP A 92 -29.89 -3.74 39.97
CA ASP A 92 -30.90 -4.76 39.74
C ASP A 92 -30.30 -5.99 39.01
N ILE A 93 -29.35 -5.76 38.10
CA ILE A 93 -28.72 -6.83 37.29
C ILE A 93 -27.70 -7.66 38.09
N LEU A 94 -26.92 -7.03 38.99
CA LEU A 94 -25.85 -7.71 39.74
C LEU A 94 -26.25 -8.07 41.18
N GLY A 95 -27.55 -8.19 41.46
CA GLY A 95 -28.08 -8.62 42.75
C GLY A 95 -27.63 -7.71 43.92
N GLY A 96 -27.46 -6.42 43.67
CA GLY A 96 -26.98 -5.43 44.65
C GLY A 96 -25.50 -5.51 45.02
N ALA A 97 -24.70 -6.40 44.42
CA ALA A 97 -23.28 -6.59 44.81
C ALA A 97 -22.38 -5.37 44.51
N LEU A 98 -22.77 -4.54 43.53
CA LEU A 98 -22.03 -3.37 43.08
C LEU A 98 -22.69 -2.04 43.48
N CYS A 99 -23.76 -2.07 44.28
CA CYS A 99 -24.47 -0.86 44.69
C CYS A 99 -24.51 -0.67 46.21
N PRO A 100 -24.04 0.48 46.74
CA PRO A 100 -23.44 1.58 46.00
C PRO A 100 -22.05 1.21 45.44
N LEU A 101 -21.59 1.88 44.38
CA LEU A 101 -20.31 1.56 43.72
C LEU A 101 -19.16 1.59 44.74
N PRO A 102 -18.49 0.45 45.00
CA PRO A 102 -17.49 0.40 46.04
C PRO A 102 -16.22 1.17 45.66
N GLN A 103 -15.64 1.93 46.60
CA GLN A 103 -14.39 2.69 46.40
C GLN A 103 -13.13 1.80 46.44
N TYR A 104 -13.17 0.65 45.77
CA TYR A 104 -12.02 -0.25 45.63
C TYR A 104 -11.93 -0.77 44.19
N ASN A 105 -10.77 -1.33 43.83
CA ASN A 105 -10.60 -2.00 42.54
C ASN A 105 -11.44 -3.28 42.51
N PHE A 106 -12.45 -3.31 41.64
CA PHE A 106 -13.28 -4.49 41.44
C PHE A 106 -12.89 -5.19 40.14
N VAL A 107 -12.81 -6.51 40.24
CA VAL A 107 -12.57 -7.40 39.09
C VAL A 107 -13.75 -8.35 38.99
N GLY A 108 -14.39 -8.38 37.84
CA GLY A 108 -15.58 -9.18 37.61
C GLY A 108 -15.56 -9.81 36.22
N SER A 109 -15.90 -11.10 36.15
CA SER A 109 -16.15 -11.78 34.88
C SER A 109 -17.47 -12.53 34.95
N GLN A 110 -18.35 -12.30 33.98
CA GLN A 110 -19.64 -12.99 33.93
C GLN A 110 -20.08 -13.21 32.48
N SER A 111 -20.90 -14.23 32.25
CA SER A 111 -21.62 -14.44 31.00
C SER A 111 -23.11 -14.17 31.18
N LEU A 112 -23.67 -13.25 30.39
CA LEU A 112 -25.09 -12.90 30.38
C LEU A 112 -25.73 -13.38 29.08
N SER A 113 -26.94 -13.90 29.17
CA SER A 113 -27.73 -14.24 27.99
C SER A 113 -28.65 -13.07 27.61
N LEU A 114 -28.60 -12.60 26.36
CA LEU A 114 -29.43 -11.48 25.88
C LEU A 114 -30.94 -11.76 25.87
N PRO A 115 -31.44 -12.99 25.62
CA PRO A 115 -32.87 -13.26 25.65
C PRO A 115 -33.53 -13.04 27.01
N GLU A 116 -32.80 -13.24 28.10
CA GLU A 116 -33.29 -12.98 29.47
C GLU A 116 -33.46 -11.47 29.76
N LEU A 117 -32.81 -10.61 28.95
CA LEU A 117 -32.91 -9.15 29.02
C LEU A 117 -34.01 -8.57 28.11
N GLY A 118 -34.82 -9.42 27.46
CA GLY A 118 -35.93 -8.97 26.60
C GLY A 118 -35.51 -8.29 25.29
N VAL A 119 -34.26 -8.49 24.85
CA VAL A 119 -33.70 -7.83 23.66
C VAL A 119 -33.89 -8.69 22.41
N ASP A 120 -34.31 -8.05 21.32
CA ASP A 120 -34.46 -8.67 20.01
C ASP A 120 -33.07 -9.05 19.45
N THR A 121 -32.74 -10.35 19.42
CA THR A 121 -31.40 -10.90 19.13
C THR A 121 -31.02 -10.88 17.65
N ASN A 122 -31.74 -10.13 16.82
CA ASN A 122 -31.60 -10.20 15.37
C ASN A 122 -30.43 -9.32 14.88
N PHE A 123 -29.22 -9.72 15.23
CA PHE A 123 -28.00 -9.12 14.70
C PHE A 123 -27.86 -9.44 13.20
N PRO A 124 -27.51 -8.44 12.38
CA PRO A 124 -27.35 -8.67 10.96
C PRO A 124 -26.18 -9.64 10.74
N SER A 125 -26.43 -10.73 10.01
CA SER A 125 -25.41 -11.76 9.68
C SER A 125 -24.18 -11.19 8.97
N ILE A 126 -24.31 -10.01 8.35
CA ILE A 126 -23.24 -9.25 7.71
C ILE A 126 -22.09 -8.91 8.67
N ALA A 127 -22.38 -8.70 9.96
CA ALA A 127 -21.40 -8.28 10.97
C ALA A 127 -20.34 -9.36 11.25
N PHE A 128 -20.67 -10.63 11.00
CA PHE A 128 -19.76 -11.76 11.21
C PHE A 128 -18.94 -12.11 9.98
N ILE A 129 -19.37 -11.68 8.79
CA ILE A 129 -18.77 -12.10 7.51
C ILE A 129 -17.78 -11.06 6.98
N ILE A 130 -18.08 -9.76 7.12
CA ILE A 130 -17.23 -8.69 6.57
C ILE A 130 -15.98 -8.51 7.44
N PRO A 131 -14.75 -8.63 6.90
CA PRO A 131 -13.52 -8.42 7.66
C PRO A 131 -13.36 -6.95 8.10
N ASP A 132 -12.63 -6.73 9.19
CA ASP A 132 -12.39 -5.42 9.80
C ASP A 132 -13.72 -4.71 10.12
N LEU A 133 -14.58 -5.36 10.92
CA LEU A 133 -15.89 -4.83 11.32
C LEU A 133 -15.80 -3.41 11.91
N GLU A 134 -16.63 -2.48 11.41
CA GLU A 134 -16.83 -1.15 12.02
C GLU A 134 -18.03 -1.18 12.96
N ALA A 135 -17.79 -1.60 14.20
CA ALA A 135 -18.81 -1.60 15.24
C ALA A 135 -18.22 -1.11 16.56
N PHE A 136 -19.04 -0.46 17.36
CA PHE A 136 -18.68 -0.08 18.72
C PHE A 136 -19.84 -0.29 19.68
N ALA A 137 -19.48 -0.61 20.91
CA ALA A 137 -20.36 -0.61 22.06
C ALA A 137 -19.95 0.58 22.93
N GLN A 138 -20.92 1.40 23.33
CA GLN A 138 -20.74 2.51 24.23
C GLN A 138 -21.52 2.24 25.51
N LEU A 139 -20.83 2.27 26.64
CA LEU A 139 -21.41 2.19 27.97
C LEU A 139 -21.36 3.58 28.59
N THR A 140 -22.53 4.12 28.94
CA THR A 140 -22.69 5.40 29.60
C THR A 140 -23.32 5.16 30.97
N LEU A 141 -22.64 5.59 32.03
CA LEU A 141 -23.13 5.49 33.40
C LEU A 141 -23.70 6.83 33.82
N THR A 142 -24.98 6.84 34.18
CA THR A 142 -25.71 8.02 34.63
C THR A 142 -26.13 7.85 36.09
N GLU A 143 -25.88 8.86 36.91
CA GLU A 143 -26.27 8.85 38.32
C GLU A 143 -27.80 8.85 38.46
N VAL A 144 -28.31 7.97 39.33
CA VAL A 144 -29.75 7.87 39.59
C VAL A 144 -30.19 9.07 40.42
N GLY A 145 -31.03 9.94 39.84
CA GLY A 145 -31.60 11.12 40.50
C GLY A 145 -31.16 12.44 39.85
N THR A 146 -29.86 12.64 39.63
CA THR A 146 -29.33 13.86 38.97
C THR A 146 -29.33 13.73 37.44
N GLY A 147 -29.25 12.51 36.90
CA GLY A 147 -29.14 12.25 35.47
C GLY A 147 -27.79 12.67 34.87
N GLN A 148 -26.79 13.00 35.69
CA GLN A 148 -25.47 13.38 35.20
C GLN A 148 -24.68 12.14 34.76
N VAL A 149 -23.95 12.27 33.65
CA VAL A 149 -23.02 11.25 33.15
C VAL A 149 -21.79 11.23 34.05
N LYS A 150 -21.49 10.08 34.65
CA LYS A 150 -20.35 9.89 35.56
C LYS A 150 -19.20 9.10 34.95
N ALA A 151 -19.50 8.29 33.93
CA ALA A 151 -18.50 7.64 33.10
C ALA A 151 -19.07 7.38 31.70
N CYS A 152 -18.24 7.59 30.68
CA CYS A 152 -18.57 7.27 29.30
C CYS A 152 -17.43 6.46 28.70
N VAL A 153 -17.73 5.26 28.25
CA VAL A 153 -16.76 4.26 27.82
C VAL A 153 -17.18 3.71 26.47
N GLN A 154 -16.25 3.60 25.53
CA GLN A 154 -16.49 3.10 24.17
C GLN A 154 -15.51 1.98 23.81
N ALA A 155 -16.05 0.82 23.47
CA ALA A 155 -15.33 -0.38 23.07
C ALA A 155 -15.56 -0.66 21.57
N THR A 156 -14.50 -0.90 20.81
CA THR A 156 -14.61 -1.25 19.38
C THR A 156 -14.71 -2.76 19.21
N LEU A 157 -15.76 -3.23 18.54
CA LEU A 157 -15.98 -4.64 18.28
C LEU A 157 -15.25 -5.07 17.01
N SER A 158 -14.68 -6.26 17.05
CA SER A 158 -13.99 -6.90 15.93
C SER A 158 -14.53 -8.33 15.76
N ASN A 159 -14.59 -8.82 14.53
CA ASN A 159 -15.01 -10.20 14.22
C ASN A 159 -13.82 -11.15 13.99
N ALA A 160 -12.63 -10.80 14.51
CA ALA A 160 -11.36 -11.53 14.33
C ALA A 160 -10.91 -11.77 12.87
N HIS A 161 -11.66 -11.27 11.89
CA HIS A 161 -11.29 -11.26 10.48
C HIS A 161 -10.70 -9.90 10.11
N SER A 162 -9.58 -9.90 9.39
CA SER A 162 -8.96 -8.68 8.86
C SER A 162 -8.58 -8.89 7.41
N THR A 163 -8.50 -7.81 6.64
CA THR A 163 -7.93 -7.77 5.28
C THR A 163 -6.42 -7.54 5.29
N HIS A 164 -5.86 -7.16 6.44
CA HIS A 164 -4.42 -7.08 6.66
C HIS A 164 -3.88 -8.47 7.06
N LEU A 165 -3.44 -9.26 6.07
CA LEU A 165 -2.92 -10.60 6.31
C LEU A 165 -1.42 -10.68 6.02
N PRO A 166 -0.62 -11.23 6.95
CA PRO A 166 0.80 -11.52 6.69
C PRO A 166 1.00 -12.40 5.46
N ALA A 167 0.11 -13.38 5.21
CA ALA A 167 0.20 -14.25 4.04
C ALA A 167 0.11 -13.46 2.71
N VAL A 168 -0.76 -12.44 2.66
CA VAL A 168 -0.89 -11.57 1.48
C VAL A 168 0.37 -10.73 1.32
N GLN A 169 0.90 -10.14 2.40
CA GLN A 169 2.16 -9.37 2.38
C GLN A 169 3.33 -10.19 1.85
N TRP A 170 3.52 -11.41 2.36
CA TRP A 170 4.57 -12.32 1.86
C TRP A 170 4.33 -12.74 0.41
N GLY A 171 3.08 -12.94 0.00
CA GLY A 171 2.73 -13.25 -1.39
C GLY A 171 3.10 -12.13 -2.37
N ILE A 172 2.69 -10.89 -2.08
CA ILE A 172 3.00 -9.74 -2.94
C ILE A 172 4.48 -9.35 -2.90
N GLY A 173 5.14 -9.51 -1.73
CA GLY A 173 6.58 -9.30 -1.56
C GLY A 173 7.39 -10.37 -2.32
N GLY A 174 6.96 -11.63 -2.24
CA GLY A 174 7.54 -12.73 -3.00
C GLY A 174 7.39 -12.54 -4.52
N LEU A 175 6.23 -12.05 -4.97
CA LEU A 175 6.04 -11.65 -6.36
C LEU A 175 7.03 -10.56 -6.75
N ALA A 176 7.13 -9.46 -5.99
CA ALA A 176 8.06 -8.38 -6.28
C ALA A 176 9.52 -8.85 -6.34
N LEU A 177 9.96 -9.68 -5.38
CA LEU A 177 11.29 -10.27 -5.37
C LEU A 177 11.52 -11.16 -6.60
N PHE A 178 10.56 -12.01 -6.94
CA PHE A 178 10.62 -12.84 -8.14
C PHE A 178 10.77 -11.98 -9.40
N THR A 179 9.97 -10.91 -9.52
CA THR A 179 10.04 -9.99 -10.67
C THR A 179 11.38 -9.26 -10.74
N LEU A 180 11.95 -8.88 -9.59
CA LEU A 180 13.26 -8.26 -9.48
C LEU A 180 14.38 -9.20 -9.97
N LEU A 181 14.38 -10.45 -9.50
CA LEU A 181 15.37 -11.46 -9.90
C LEU A 181 15.28 -11.81 -11.39
N VAL A 182 14.07 -11.93 -11.91
CA VAL A 182 13.88 -12.17 -13.36
C VAL A 182 14.29 -10.94 -14.16
N ALA A 183 13.98 -9.73 -13.68
CA ALA A 183 14.37 -8.48 -14.34
C ALA A 183 15.90 -8.30 -14.37
N THR A 184 16.63 -8.56 -13.28
CA THR A 184 18.10 -8.48 -13.25
C THR A 184 18.73 -9.46 -14.23
N TRP A 185 18.26 -10.71 -14.23
CA TRP A 185 18.71 -11.72 -15.18
C TRP A 185 18.45 -11.32 -16.64
N GLN A 186 17.21 -10.92 -16.94
CA GLN A 186 16.77 -10.60 -18.30
C GLN A 186 17.28 -9.25 -18.81
N SER A 187 17.68 -8.33 -17.93
CA SER A 187 18.19 -7.00 -18.30
C SER A 187 19.51 -7.05 -19.07
N THR A 188 20.20 -8.20 -19.10
CA THR A 188 21.38 -8.43 -19.93
C THR A 188 21.05 -8.79 -21.38
N ARG A 189 19.79 -9.13 -21.67
CA ARG A 189 19.32 -9.55 -22.98
C ARG A 189 18.56 -8.40 -23.65
N ALA A 190 18.89 -8.15 -24.92
CA ALA A 190 18.12 -7.22 -25.74
C ALA A 190 16.67 -7.75 -25.93
N HIS A 191 15.69 -6.86 -25.94
CA HIS A 191 14.26 -7.11 -26.21
C HIS A 191 13.40 -7.75 -25.11
N THR A 192 13.83 -7.72 -23.84
CA THR A 192 13.01 -8.23 -22.73
C THR A 192 12.06 -7.15 -22.17
N THR A 193 10.85 -7.54 -21.81
CA THR A 193 9.82 -6.62 -21.29
C THR A 193 9.72 -6.62 -19.76
N VAL A 194 10.23 -7.65 -19.08
CA VAL A 194 10.11 -7.84 -17.63
C VAL A 194 10.74 -6.71 -16.80
N PRO A 195 11.90 -6.14 -17.16
CA PRO A 195 12.47 -5.02 -16.40
C PRO A 195 11.58 -3.78 -16.33
N TYR A 196 10.72 -3.56 -17.34
CA TYR A 196 9.74 -2.47 -17.33
C TYR A 196 8.50 -2.84 -16.50
N ARG A 197 8.08 -4.11 -16.54
CA ARG A 197 6.97 -4.62 -15.71
C ARG A 197 7.26 -4.58 -14.21
N LEU A 198 8.52 -4.65 -13.82
CA LEU A 198 8.94 -4.41 -12.43
C LEU A 198 8.54 -3.00 -11.97
N LEU A 199 8.75 -1.98 -12.82
CA LEU A 199 8.36 -0.60 -12.52
C LEU A 199 6.83 -0.47 -12.49
N ASP A 200 6.12 -1.07 -13.45
CA ASP A 200 4.64 -1.10 -13.45
C ASP A 200 4.08 -1.72 -12.14
N LEU A 201 4.70 -2.81 -11.66
CA LEU A 201 4.28 -3.53 -10.46
C LEU A 201 4.49 -2.70 -9.20
N LEU A 202 5.71 -2.16 -9.02
CA LEU A 202 6.02 -1.35 -7.85
C LEU A 202 5.21 -0.06 -7.85
N HIS A 203 4.99 0.55 -9.03
CA HIS A 203 4.13 1.72 -9.15
C HIS A 203 2.66 1.41 -8.80
N LEU A 204 2.14 0.23 -9.16
CA LEU A 204 0.80 -0.20 -8.75
C LEU A 204 0.72 -0.37 -7.23
N TYR A 205 1.70 -1.03 -6.60
CA TYR A 205 1.74 -1.21 -5.14
C TYR A 205 1.80 0.13 -4.42
N GLN A 206 2.66 1.04 -4.89
CA GLN A 206 2.76 2.39 -4.35
C GLN A 206 1.47 3.19 -4.59
N THR A 207 0.77 2.98 -5.71
CA THR A 207 -0.53 3.62 -5.94
C THR A 207 -1.57 3.14 -4.93
N ILE A 208 -1.63 1.83 -4.65
CA ILE A 208 -2.56 1.26 -3.65
C ILE A 208 -2.25 1.79 -2.24
N ALA A 209 -0.97 1.89 -1.88
CA ALA A 209 -0.57 2.47 -0.60
C ALA A 209 -0.89 3.98 -0.53
N THR A 210 -0.56 4.74 -1.57
CA THR A 210 -0.82 6.20 -1.61
C THR A 210 -2.30 6.55 -1.68
N SER A 211 -3.15 5.69 -2.25
CA SER A 211 -4.61 5.88 -2.18
C SER A 211 -5.16 5.76 -0.75
N GLY A 212 -4.47 5.09 0.17
CA GLY A 212 -4.83 5.08 1.59
C GLY A 212 -4.29 6.29 2.39
N LEU A 213 -3.47 7.15 1.77
CA LEU A 213 -2.84 8.30 2.41
C LEU A 213 -3.63 9.61 2.27
N LEU A 214 -4.67 9.66 1.43
CA LEU A 214 -5.49 10.89 1.29
C LEU A 214 -6.30 11.11 2.58
N GLY A 215 -6.57 12.36 2.95
CA GLY A 215 -7.37 12.74 4.10
C GLY A 215 -8.86 12.50 3.89
N LEU A 216 -9.26 11.23 3.82
CA LEU A 216 -10.64 10.78 3.62
C LEU A 216 -11.09 9.85 4.74
N ASN A 217 -12.41 9.73 4.89
CA ASN A 217 -13.04 8.85 5.84
C ASN A 217 -13.25 7.45 5.21
N TYR A 218 -12.14 6.71 5.07
CA TYR A 218 -12.17 5.36 4.52
C TYR A 218 -12.89 4.37 5.45
N PRO A 219 -13.53 3.33 4.89
CA PRO A 219 -13.88 2.18 5.69
C PRO A 219 -12.61 1.45 6.19
N SER A 220 -12.63 0.99 7.44
CA SER A 220 -11.58 0.19 8.09
C SER A 220 -11.05 -0.95 7.20
N LEU A 221 -11.95 -1.65 6.50
CA LEU A 221 -11.66 -2.71 5.55
C LEU A 221 -10.71 -2.26 4.43
N TYR A 222 -10.93 -1.08 3.86
CA TYR A 222 -10.08 -0.57 2.80
C TYR A 222 -8.72 -0.11 3.35
N ARG A 223 -8.72 0.56 4.50
CA ARG A 223 -7.49 0.98 5.18
C ARG A 223 -6.60 -0.22 5.49
N ALA A 224 -7.13 -1.26 6.14
CA ALA A 224 -6.41 -2.48 6.45
C ALA A 224 -5.86 -3.19 5.19
N TYR A 225 -6.62 -3.21 4.09
CA TYR A 225 -6.14 -3.73 2.81
C TYR A 225 -4.91 -2.97 2.29
N THR A 226 -4.95 -1.64 2.30
CA THR A 226 -3.83 -0.82 1.80
C THR A 226 -2.54 -0.99 2.61
N LEU A 227 -2.64 -1.28 3.91
CA LEU A 227 -1.48 -1.55 4.78
C LEU A 227 -0.64 -2.75 4.31
N ASN A 228 -1.23 -3.71 3.59
CA ASN A 228 -0.46 -4.80 2.99
C ASN A 228 0.65 -4.28 2.05
N PHE A 229 0.46 -3.12 1.43
CA PHE A 229 1.37 -2.51 0.45
C PHE A 229 2.29 -1.44 1.07
N ALA A 230 2.20 -1.17 2.38
CA ALA A 230 2.98 -0.13 3.04
C ALA A 230 4.51 -0.28 2.85
N TRP A 231 5.01 -1.52 2.82
CA TRP A 231 6.43 -1.82 2.59
C TRP A 231 6.92 -1.33 1.20
N ALA A 232 6.04 -1.24 0.19
CA ALA A 232 6.39 -0.75 -1.14
C ALA A 232 6.67 0.77 -1.15
N MET A 233 6.20 1.49 -0.13
CA MET A 233 6.52 2.89 0.15
C MET A 233 7.76 3.03 1.05
N GLY A 234 8.36 1.93 1.53
CA GLY A 234 9.49 1.94 2.46
C GLY A 234 9.10 2.15 3.92
N LEU A 235 7.81 2.01 4.27
CA LEU A 235 7.35 2.15 5.65
C LEU A 235 7.58 0.84 6.43
N VAL A 236 8.53 0.86 7.37
CA VAL A 236 8.91 -0.28 8.21
C VAL A 236 9.12 0.18 9.65
N SER A 237 8.51 -0.51 10.62
CA SER A 237 8.50 -0.13 12.04
C SER A 237 9.79 -0.44 12.82
N LYS A 238 10.76 -1.14 12.23
CA LYS A 238 11.93 -1.65 12.96
C LYS A 238 12.87 -0.57 13.51
N PHE A 239 12.84 0.65 12.98
CA PHE A 239 13.81 1.70 13.31
C PHE A 239 13.26 2.81 14.23
N GLN A 240 12.05 2.67 14.79
CA GLN A 240 11.41 3.76 15.54
C GLN A 240 12.24 4.28 16.73
N PRO A 241 12.77 3.45 17.64
CA PRO A 241 13.47 3.97 18.82
C PRO A 241 14.73 4.78 18.47
N ALA A 242 15.41 4.40 17.40
CA ALA A 242 16.59 5.12 16.92
C ALA A 242 16.22 6.48 16.30
N ILE A 243 15.09 6.54 15.59
CA ILE A 243 14.57 7.79 15.02
C ILE A 243 14.07 8.72 16.13
N ASP A 244 13.35 8.19 17.11
CA ASP A 244 12.84 8.95 18.25
C ASP A 244 13.98 9.62 19.04
N ASN A 245 15.04 8.86 19.34
CA ASN A 245 16.23 9.40 20.02
C ASN A 245 16.89 10.52 19.19
N MET A 246 17.06 10.30 17.88
CA MET A 246 17.62 11.32 16.99
C MET A 246 16.74 12.58 16.91
N ARG A 247 15.41 12.43 16.88
CA ARG A 247 14.48 13.57 16.90
C ARG A 247 14.58 14.34 18.21
N ALA A 248 14.62 13.65 19.35
CA ALA A 248 14.80 14.27 20.66
C ALA A 248 16.10 15.11 20.73
N LEU A 249 17.21 14.59 20.18
CA LEU A 249 18.49 15.31 20.11
C LEU A 249 18.50 16.49 19.12
N THR A 250 17.57 16.52 18.17
CA THR A 250 17.51 17.52 17.09
C THR A 250 16.31 18.45 17.22
N GLY A 251 15.77 18.58 18.44
CA GLY A 251 14.71 19.53 18.79
C GLY A 251 13.30 19.13 18.39
N GLY A 252 13.06 17.86 18.03
CA GLY A 252 11.73 17.33 17.78
C GLY A 252 10.92 17.26 19.07
N ASN A 253 9.66 17.69 19.01
CA ASN A 253 8.75 17.77 20.15
C ASN A 253 7.42 17.04 19.93
N MET A 254 7.13 16.57 18.71
CA MET A 254 5.92 15.79 18.45
C MET A 254 6.00 14.40 19.09
N ALA A 255 4.86 13.94 19.63
CA ALA A 255 4.71 12.66 20.29
C ALA A 255 5.24 11.49 19.44
N ASN A 256 5.93 10.55 20.10
CA ASN A 256 6.40 9.32 19.47
C ASN A 256 5.22 8.38 19.17
N SER A 257 5.42 7.38 18.30
CA SER A 257 4.39 6.36 18.08
C SER A 257 4.05 5.66 19.38
N SER A 258 2.84 5.86 19.90
CA SER A 258 2.36 5.09 21.04
C SER A 258 2.10 3.65 20.59
N ALA A 259 2.66 2.68 21.31
CA ALA A 259 2.69 1.28 20.92
C ALA A 259 1.31 0.60 20.81
N GLY A 260 0.21 1.27 21.16
CA GLY A 260 -1.13 0.69 21.02
C GLY A 260 -2.32 1.64 21.16
N SER A 261 -2.11 2.96 21.33
CA SER A 261 -3.19 3.84 21.76
C SER A 261 -3.69 4.80 20.65
N ALA A 262 -2.79 5.44 19.89
CA ALA A 262 -3.17 6.48 18.92
C ALA A 262 -4.05 6.01 17.74
N VAL A 263 -3.90 4.76 17.31
CA VAL A 263 -4.64 4.22 16.15
C VAL A 263 -6.11 3.97 16.51
N GLY A 264 -6.35 3.36 17.68
CA GLY A 264 -7.70 3.12 18.18
C GLY A 264 -8.44 4.41 18.51
N PHE A 265 -7.75 5.48 18.91
CA PHE A 265 -8.38 6.78 19.19
C PHE A 265 -8.87 7.51 17.93
N VAL A 266 -8.24 7.27 16.78
CA VAL A 266 -8.48 8.08 15.58
C VAL A 266 -9.42 7.42 14.59
N ASP A 267 -9.44 6.08 14.53
CA ASP A 267 -10.57 5.38 13.91
C ASP A 267 -11.89 5.77 14.58
N ARG A 268 -11.85 6.16 15.86
CA ARG A 268 -13.02 6.64 16.60
C ARG A 268 -13.37 8.09 16.26
N SER A 269 -12.45 9.05 16.28
CA SER A 269 -12.79 10.47 15.96
C SER A 269 -13.28 10.70 14.54
N LEU A 270 -12.70 10.00 13.55
CA LEU A 270 -13.15 10.05 12.16
C LEU A 270 -14.26 9.05 11.86
N SER A 271 -14.63 8.22 12.83
CA SER A 271 -15.84 7.42 12.65
C SER A 271 -17.00 8.40 12.43
N PRO A 272 -17.85 8.18 11.41
CA PRO A 272 -19.08 8.95 11.22
C PRO A 272 -20.02 8.92 12.43
N TRP A 273 -19.67 8.11 13.43
CA TRP A 273 -20.46 7.77 14.60
C TRP A 273 -20.03 8.51 15.86
N ASN A 274 -18.83 9.11 15.87
CA ASN A 274 -18.39 10.01 16.93
C ASN A 274 -18.87 11.45 16.72
N THR A 275 -19.73 11.70 15.73
CA THR A 275 -20.53 12.92 15.78
C THR A 275 -21.33 12.86 17.06
N GLY A 276 -20.98 13.71 18.02
CA GLY A 276 -21.72 13.86 19.25
C GLY A 276 -23.20 13.86 18.91
N ILE A 277 -23.93 12.92 19.50
CA ILE A 277 -25.38 12.99 19.49
C ILE A 277 -25.67 14.33 20.14
N HIS A 278 -25.94 15.35 19.32
CA HIS A 278 -26.59 16.56 19.75
C HIS A 278 -27.98 16.11 20.19
N LEU A 279 -28.06 15.62 21.43
CA LEU A 279 -29.28 15.63 22.19
C LEU A 279 -29.71 17.09 22.18
N ALA A 280 -30.77 17.35 21.43
CA ALA A 280 -31.41 18.64 21.36
C ALA A 280 -31.84 19.04 22.78
N SER A 281 -31.01 19.80 23.49
CA SER A 281 -31.41 20.48 24.73
C SER A 281 -30.42 21.58 25.11
N SER A 282 -30.71 22.79 24.64
CA SER A 282 -30.80 24.06 25.40
C SER A 282 -30.18 25.26 24.66
N PRO A 283 -30.93 26.37 24.50
CA PRO A 283 -30.37 27.63 24.03
C PRO A 283 -29.97 28.48 25.25
N GLN A 284 -28.68 28.83 25.38
CA GLN A 284 -28.10 29.94 26.19
C GLN A 284 -26.61 29.60 26.39
N SER A 285 -25.62 30.48 26.25
CA SER A 285 -25.58 31.94 26.18
C SER A 285 -24.19 32.36 25.68
N LEU A 286 -24.17 33.30 24.73
CA LEU A 286 -23.03 34.20 24.51
C LEU A 286 -22.77 34.98 25.81
N LEU A 287 -21.72 34.65 26.55
CA LEU A 287 -21.08 35.58 27.48
C LEU A 287 -19.57 35.42 27.43
N VAL A 288 -18.96 36.45 26.85
CA VAL A 288 -17.57 36.86 27.06
C VAL A 288 -17.45 37.26 28.53
N ASP A 289 -16.48 36.73 29.28
CA ASP A 289 -15.71 37.61 30.16
C ASP A 289 -14.35 37.05 30.62
N ALA A 290 -13.47 38.00 30.88
CA ALA A 290 -12.04 37.88 31.14
C ALA A 290 -11.69 37.35 32.54
N ALA A 291 -10.65 36.53 32.63
CA ALA A 291 -9.85 36.35 33.86
C ALA A 291 -8.40 35.94 33.53
N PRO A 292 -7.41 36.36 34.34
CA PRO A 292 -6.03 36.55 33.90
C PRO A 292 -5.18 35.28 33.88
N THR A 293 -4.21 35.35 32.98
CA THR A 293 -3.03 34.50 32.82
C THR A 293 -2.40 34.08 34.15
N ASN A 294 -2.44 32.77 34.45
CA ASN A 294 -1.47 32.00 35.26
C ASN A 294 -1.88 30.52 35.45
N LEU A 295 -3.03 30.10 34.92
CA LEU A 295 -3.50 28.69 34.98
C LEU A 295 -3.10 27.83 33.76
N THR A 296 -2.43 28.41 32.76
CA THR A 296 -2.03 27.69 31.54
C THR A 296 -0.81 26.80 31.77
N LEU A 297 0.18 27.25 32.56
CA LEU A 297 1.38 26.44 32.86
C LEU A 297 1.09 25.23 33.77
N ALA A 298 0.12 25.35 34.69
CA ALA A 298 -0.30 24.23 35.54
C ALA A 298 -1.09 23.17 34.75
N ARG A 299 -1.91 23.57 33.77
CA ARG A 299 -2.60 22.64 32.86
C ARG A 299 -1.63 21.95 31.91
N ILE A 300 -0.65 22.67 31.36
CA ILE A 300 0.39 22.09 30.49
C ILE A 300 1.30 21.13 31.24
N ALA A 301 1.62 21.41 32.52
CA ALA A 301 2.42 20.50 33.34
C ALA A 301 1.65 19.23 33.77
N LEU A 302 0.33 19.29 33.92
CA LEU A 302 -0.50 18.12 34.24
C LEU A 302 -0.81 17.26 32.99
N GLU A 303 -0.91 17.85 31.79
CA GLU A 303 -1.07 17.10 30.53
C GLU A 303 0.20 16.33 30.14
N GLN A 304 1.39 16.84 30.49
CA GLN A 304 2.67 16.17 30.20
C GLN A 304 2.98 14.97 31.10
N LEU A 305 2.21 14.73 32.17
CA LEU A 305 2.34 13.57 33.06
C LEU A 305 1.38 12.42 32.70
N ALA A 306 0.50 12.58 31.71
CA ALA A 306 -0.51 11.57 31.34
C ALA A 306 0.00 10.50 30.35
N THR A 307 1.28 10.51 29.97
CA THR A 307 1.90 9.45 29.15
C THR A 307 2.50 8.34 30.03
N VAL A 308 1.72 7.84 30.99
CA VAL A 308 2.08 6.61 31.71
C VAL A 308 1.48 5.43 30.94
N GLU A 309 2.33 4.48 30.57
CA GLU A 309 1.95 3.19 30.01
C GLU A 309 0.78 2.59 30.81
N GLY A 310 -0.37 2.37 30.16
CA GLY A 310 -1.50 1.63 30.73
C GLY A 310 -2.76 2.43 31.08
N GLN A 311 -2.81 3.76 30.92
CA GLN A 311 -4.06 4.52 31.11
C GLN A 311 -4.87 4.67 29.81
N VAL A 312 -6.13 4.24 29.87
CA VAL A 312 -7.14 4.43 28.82
C VAL A 312 -7.36 5.93 28.58
N GLN A 313 -7.19 6.41 27.35
CA GLN A 313 -7.28 7.85 27.06
C GLN A 313 -8.72 8.28 26.72
N THR A 314 -8.98 9.57 26.91
CA THR A 314 -10.24 10.25 26.57
C THR A 314 -10.22 10.71 25.11
N VAL A 315 -11.23 10.33 24.35
CA VAL A 315 -11.43 10.72 22.95
C VAL A 315 -12.63 11.65 22.88
N THR A 316 -12.37 12.94 22.91
CA THR A 316 -13.36 13.97 22.58
C THR A 316 -13.00 14.59 21.23
N THR A 317 -13.96 15.19 20.55
CA THR A 317 -13.76 15.86 19.25
C THR A 317 -12.77 17.04 19.34
N ASP A 318 -12.58 17.59 20.54
CA ASP A 318 -11.73 18.75 20.81
C ASP A 318 -10.38 18.39 21.47
N SER A 319 -10.05 17.11 21.64
CA SER A 319 -8.80 16.74 22.31
C SER A 319 -7.58 16.97 21.41
N SER A 320 -6.50 17.50 21.99
CA SER A 320 -5.21 17.75 21.31
C SER A 320 -4.51 16.46 20.82
N ASN A 321 -5.04 15.29 21.19
CA ASN A 321 -4.51 13.97 20.86
C ASN A 321 -5.16 13.33 19.62
N VAL A 322 -6.04 14.04 18.90
CA VAL A 322 -6.66 13.52 17.68
C VAL A 322 -5.69 13.63 16.49
N LEU A 323 -5.30 12.49 15.90
CA LEU A 323 -4.52 12.52 14.66
C LEU A 323 -5.42 12.99 13.50
N GLN A 324 -4.85 13.86 12.67
CA GLN A 324 -5.50 14.36 11.47
C GLN A 324 -5.65 13.25 10.40
N ALA A 325 -6.74 13.32 9.63
CA ALA A 325 -7.02 12.39 8.54
C ALA A 325 -5.87 12.29 7.51
N GLY A 326 -5.66 11.09 6.96
CA GLY A 326 -4.67 10.85 5.90
C GLY A 326 -3.35 10.24 6.41
N VAL A 327 -2.22 10.87 6.06
CA VAL A 327 -0.87 10.35 6.36
C VAL A 327 -0.64 10.02 7.84
N PRO A 328 -0.99 10.88 8.83
CA PRO A 328 -0.76 10.57 10.25
C PRO A 328 -1.41 9.26 10.69
N ILE A 329 -2.64 9.02 10.24
CA ILE A 329 -3.43 7.82 10.58
C ILE A 329 -2.81 6.58 9.99
N TYR A 330 -2.50 6.63 8.70
CA TYR A 330 -1.95 5.49 7.97
C TYR A 330 -0.62 5.03 8.57
N VAL A 331 0.26 5.97 8.89
CA VAL A 331 1.59 5.69 9.42
C VAL A 331 1.53 5.21 10.87
N ASN A 332 0.62 5.76 11.69
CA ASN A 332 0.43 5.25 13.05
C ASN A 332 -0.17 3.83 13.08
N SER A 333 -1.01 3.43 12.11
CA SER A 333 -1.54 2.04 12.05
C SER A 333 -0.48 0.95 11.92
N ILE A 334 0.72 1.32 11.48
CA ILE A 334 1.88 0.40 11.38
C ILE A 334 2.93 0.69 12.45
N HIS A 335 2.54 1.39 13.53
CA HIS A 335 3.40 1.77 14.65
C HIS A 335 4.61 2.61 14.24
N ILE A 336 4.37 3.60 13.38
CA ILE A 336 5.36 4.60 13.02
C ILE A 336 4.80 5.96 13.41
N GLY A 337 5.59 6.79 14.08
CA GLY A 337 5.14 8.14 14.46
C GLY A 337 4.95 9.00 13.23
N SER A 338 3.98 9.92 13.24
CA SER A 338 3.72 10.82 12.10
C SER A 338 4.99 11.57 11.67
N ALA A 339 5.73 12.15 12.62
CA ALA A 339 6.99 12.84 12.37
C ALA A 339 8.19 11.90 12.08
N ASN A 340 8.05 10.58 12.33
CA ASN A 340 9.08 9.58 11.97
C ASN A 340 8.94 9.10 10.53
N ALA A 341 7.79 9.31 9.89
CA ALA A 341 7.45 8.74 8.59
C ALA A 341 8.54 8.97 7.54
N PHE A 342 8.99 10.22 7.37
CA PHE A 342 10.05 10.56 6.44
C PHE A 342 11.38 9.87 6.77
N MET A 343 11.80 9.88 8.04
CA MET A 343 13.07 9.30 8.45
C MET A 343 13.11 7.78 8.23
N THR A 344 11.99 7.07 8.42
CA THR A 344 11.94 5.63 8.11
C THR A 344 12.23 5.35 6.65
N ILE A 345 11.60 6.10 5.75
CA ILE A 345 11.74 5.94 4.30
C ILE A 345 13.14 6.35 3.86
N PHE A 346 13.68 7.43 4.43
CA PHE A 346 15.04 7.88 4.17
C PHE A 346 16.07 6.79 4.54
N LEU A 347 15.93 6.16 5.71
CA LEU A 347 16.81 5.06 6.14
C LEU A 347 16.68 3.84 5.22
N VAL A 348 15.46 3.45 4.85
CA VAL A 348 15.24 2.34 3.91
C VAL A 348 15.85 2.65 2.53
N ALA A 349 15.73 3.90 2.06
CA ALA A 349 16.36 4.35 0.81
C ALA A 349 17.89 4.30 0.90
N LEU A 350 18.49 4.75 2.01
CA LEU A 350 19.94 4.65 2.24
C LEU A 350 20.42 3.20 2.27
N ILE A 351 19.67 2.31 2.96
CA ILE A 351 19.98 0.88 2.99
C ILE A 351 19.91 0.30 1.56
N ALA A 352 18.87 0.65 0.79
CA ALA A 352 18.74 0.19 -0.59
C ALA A 352 19.89 0.69 -1.49
N VAL A 353 20.33 1.94 -1.32
CA VAL A 353 21.49 2.51 -2.01
C VAL A 353 22.77 1.79 -1.59
N ALA A 354 22.99 1.57 -0.29
CA ALA A 354 24.17 0.86 0.23
C ALA A 354 24.24 -0.59 -0.29
N VAL A 355 23.11 -1.31 -0.28
CA VAL A 355 23.00 -2.66 -0.85
C VAL A 355 23.28 -2.63 -2.36
N GLY A 356 22.71 -1.65 -3.08
CA GLY A 356 22.96 -1.47 -4.51
C GLY A 356 24.44 -1.22 -4.84
N LEU A 357 25.12 -0.36 -4.07
CA LEU A 357 26.55 -0.10 -4.20
C LEU A 357 27.38 -1.34 -3.86
N GLY A 358 27.00 -2.09 -2.81
CA GLY A 358 27.64 -3.35 -2.44
C GLY A 358 27.56 -4.39 -3.56
N ILE A 359 26.37 -4.58 -4.15
CA ILE A 359 26.18 -5.47 -5.31
C ILE A 359 27.00 -4.99 -6.51
N ALA A 360 27.04 -3.67 -6.76
CA ALA A 360 27.82 -3.10 -7.84
C ALA A 360 29.34 -3.37 -7.68
N ALA A 361 29.86 -3.20 -6.46
CA ALA A 361 31.25 -3.48 -6.11
C ALA A 361 31.58 -4.97 -6.22
N LEU A 362 30.71 -5.85 -5.73
CA LEU A 362 30.85 -7.31 -5.88
C LEU A 362 30.88 -7.73 -7.35
N GLY A 363 30.06 -7.14 -8.21
CA GLY A 363 30.11 -7.44 -9.64
C GLY A 363 31.39 -6.93 -10.31
N TYR A 364 31.94 -5.77 -9.92
CA TYR A 364 33.28 -5.35 -10.38
C TYR A 364 34.38 -6.30 -9.91
N ALA A 365 34.33 -6.76 -8.65
CA ALA A 365 35.28 -7.74 -8.12
C ALA A 365 35.19 -9.09 -8.86
N ALA A 366 33.98 -9.56 -9.16
CA ALA A 366 33.75 -10.77 -9.94
C ALA A 366 34.30 -10.65 -11.37
N LEU A 367 34.15 -9.49 -12.02
CA LEU A 367 34.75 -9.23 -13.34
C LEU A 367 36.28 -9.22 -13.30
N TYR A 368 36.87 -8.63 -12.25
CA TYR A 368 38.32 -8.64 -12.05
C TYR A 368 38.86 -10.05 -11.82
N ALA A 369 38.17 -10.84 -11.00
CA ALA A 369 38.50 -12.26 -10.78
C ALA A 369 38.37 -13.07 -12.08
N ALA A 370 37.27 -12.90 -12.83
CA ALA A 370 37.05 -13.61 -14.10
C ALA A 370 38.11 -13.26 -15.16
N GLN A 371 38.64 -12.03 -15.14
CA GLN A 371 39.77 -11.62 -15.98
C GLN A 371 41.04 -12.41 -15.60
N ARG A 372 41.29 -12.61 -14.30
CA ARG A 372 42.42 -13.42 -13.83
C ARG A 372 42.33 -14.87 -14.31
N PHE A 373 41.12 -15.41 -14.41
CA PHE A 373 40.85 -16.77 -14.93
C PHE A 373 40.75 -16.85 -16.45
N ARG A 374 41.06 -15.78 -17.21
CA ARG A 374 41.06 -15.73 -18.70
C ARG A 374 39.74 -16.20 -19.34
N TRP A 375 38.60 -15.83 -18.77
CA TRP A 375 37.31 -16.15 -19.37
C TRP A 375 37.07 -15.32 -20.64
N ALA A 376 36.82 -15.98 -21.77
CA ALA A 376 36.73 -15.37 -23.10
C ALA A 376 35.64 -14.28 -23.28
N ARG A 377 34.68 -14.16 -22.35
CA ARG A 377 33.57 -13.19 -22.41
C ARG A 377 33.72 -11.96 -21.49
N VAL A 378 34.83 -11.86 -20.76
CA VAL A 378 35.00 -10.84 -19.71
C VAL A 378 35.11 -9.42 -20.27
N GLU A 379 35.80 -9.24 -21.40
CA GLU A 379 36.01 -7.91 -21.99
C GLU A 379 34.68 -7.26 -22.40
N LYS A 380 33.82 -8.02 -23.10
CA LYS A 380 32.47 -7.56 -23.49
C LYS A 380 31.60 -7.22 -22.28
N LEU A 381 31.68 -8.04 -21.23
CA LEU A 381 30.88 -7.83 -20.00
C LEU A 381 31.38 -6.60 -19.23
N ARG A 382 32.70 -6.41 -19.12
CA ARG A 382 33.31 -5.25 -18.46
C ARG A 382 32.95 -3.93 -19.14
N TYR A 383 32.94 -3.90 -20.47
CA TYR A 383 32.52 -2.71 -21.23
C TYR A 383 31.04 -2.37 -21.01
N SER A 384 30.16 -3.38 -20.94
CA SER A 384 28.72 -3.19 -20.80
C SER A 384 28.25 -2.95 -19.35
N TYR A 385 29.06 -3.34 -18.37
CA TYR A 385 28.73 -3.26 -16.94
C TYR A 385 28.40 -1.85 -16.41
N PRO A 386 29.15 -0.77 -16.72
CA PRO A 386 28.78 0.57 -16.25
C PRO A 386 27.43 1.05 -16.80
N ALA A 387 27.09 0.69 -18.05
CA ALA A 387 25.77 1.01 -18.61
C ALA A 387 24.66 0.25 -17.87
N TYR A 388 24.89 -1.04 -17.55
CA TYR A 388 23.98 -1.85 -16.74
C TYR A 388 23.75 -1.24 -15.35
N LEU A 389 24.81 -0.79 -14.67
CA LEU A 389 24.72 -0.15 -13.36
C LEU A 389 23.92 1.15 -13.41
N ARG A 390 24.18 2.02 -14.41
CA ARG A 390 23.43 3.28 -14.59
C ARG A 390 21.94 3.02 -14.80
N ALA A 391 21.58 1.98 -15.57
CA ALA A 391 20.18 1.62 -15.79
C ALA A 391 19.50 1.09 -14.52
N TRP A 392 20.20 0.31 -13.70
CA TRP A 392 19.66 -0.14 -12.41
C TRP A 392 19.54 0.99 -11.39
N ALA A 393 20.53 1.89 -11.34
CA ALA A 393 20.43 3.10 -10.53
C ALA A 393 19.20 3.94 -10.94
N LEU A 394 18.94 4.09 -12.24
CA LEU A 394 17.78 4.81 -12.74
C LEU A 394 16.44 4.13 -12.40
N ARG A 395 16.36 2.80 -12.49
CA ARG A 395 15.17 2.04 -12.06
C ARG A 395 14.91 2.21 -10.56
N SER A 396 15.93 2.03 -9.73
CA SER A 396 15.81 2.19 -8.27
C SER A 396 15.39 3.61 -7.91
N SER A 397 15.97 4.62 -8.56
CA SER A 397 15.56 6.02 -8.35
C SER A 397 14.11 6.25 -8.77
N LEU A 398 13.65 5.73 -9.90
CA LEU A 398 12.25 5.86 -10.32
C LEU A 398 11.26 5.23 -9.32
N VAL A 399 11.63 4.13 -8.68
CA VAL A 399 10.85 3.50 -7.60
C VAL A 399 10.91 4.33 -6.31
N GLY A 400 12.04 4.98 -6.02
CA GLY A 400 12.24 5.80 -4.83
C GLY A 400 11.60 7.19 -4.89
N VAL A 401 11.39 7.75 -6.09
CA VAL A 401 10.82 9.11 -6.26
C VAL A 401 9.46 9.26 -5.57
N PRO A 402 8.45 8.40 -5.79
CA PRO A 402 7.14 8.57 -5.17
C PRO A 402 7.16 8.64 -3.62
N PRO A 403 7.75 7.68 -2.88
CA PRO A 403 7.76 7.76 -1.42
C PRO A 403 8.64 8.89 -0.88
N ILE A 404 9.85 9.11 -1.43
CA ILE A 404 10.75 10.15 -0.91
C ILE A 404 10.12 11.54 -1.06
N THR A 405 9.48 11.80 -2.20
CA THR A 405 8.89 13.12 -2.48
C THR A 405 7.66 13.40 -1.65
N LEU A 406 6.75 12.42 -1.55
CA LEU A 406 5.52 12.54 -0.76
C LEU A 406 5.85 12.82 0.71
N PHE A 407 6.71 11.98 1.32
CA PHE A 407 7.01 12.12 2.73
C PHE A 407 7.96 13.28 3.05
N ALA A 408 8.79 13.72 2.10
CA ALA A 408 9.56 14.95 2.28
C ALA A 408 8.66 16.20 2.30
N PHE A 409 7.70 16.31 1.38
CA PHE A 409 6.74 17.42 1.41
C PHE A 409 5.88 17.39 2.68
N TYR A 410 5.49 16.19 3.13
CA TYR A 410 4.82 16.01 4.41
C TYR A 410 5.70 16.41 5.60
N GLN A 411 7.00 16.09 5.59
CA GLN A 411 7.90 16.56 6.67
C GLN A 411 7.98 18.09 6.74
N TRP A 412 7.87 18.77 5.59
CA TRP A 412 7.87 20.23 5.53
C TRP A 412 6.55 20.85 6.04
N SER A 413 5.43 20.12 6.03
CA SER A 413 4.18 20.58 6.65
C SER A 413 4.28 20.54 8.18
N LEU A 414 4.94 19.51 8.75
CA LEU A 414 5.05 19.30 10.19
C LEU A 414 6.07 20.19 10.91
N LYS A 415 7.23 20.48 10.30
CA LYS A 415 8.33 21.28 10.88
C LYS A 415 8.78 20.86 12.30
N ASP A 416 8.96 19.57 12.52
CA ASP A 416 9.31 19.03 13.84
C ASP A 416 10.82 19.16 14.18
N SER A 417 11.71 18.38 13.54
CA SER A 417 13.15 18.44 13.83
C SER A 417 13.98 19.08 12.70
N TRP A 418 15.01 19.86 13.04
CA TRP A 418 15.82 20.56 12.03
C TRP A 418 16.58 19.58 11.12
N LEU A 419 17.04 18.46 11.68
CA LEU A 419 17.80 17.45 10.95
C LEU A 419 16.92 16.72 9.93
N SER A 420 15.69 16.35 10.29
CA SER A 420 14.77 15.68 9.37
C SER A 420 14.36 16.60 8.21
N VAL A 421 14.17 17.90 8.48
CA VAL A 421 13.92 18.90 7.43
C VAL A 421 15.13 19.05 6.51
N LEU A 422 16.35 19.14 7.04
CA LEU A 422 17.56 19.22 6.22
C LEU A 422 17.74 17.97 5.33
N LEU A 423 17.59 16.77 5.91
CA LEU A 423 17.74 15.50 5.18
C LEU A 423 16.66 15.32 4.12
N SER A 424 15.43 15.78 4.36
CA SER A 424 14.36 15.72 3.36
C SER A 424 14.62 16.63 2.16
N VAL A 425 15.12 17.84 2.38
CA VAL A 425 15.55 18.73 1.28
C VAL A 425 16.68 18.08 0.47
N LEU A 426 17.71 17.56 1.14
CA LEU A 426 18.82 16.89 0.47
C LEU A 426 18.38 15.64 -0.30
N ALA A 427 17.48 14.82 0.26
CA ALA A 427 16.98 13.61 -0.39
C ALA A 427 16.17 13.93 -1.65
N VAL A 428 15.27 14.91 -1.60
CA VAL A 428 14.48 15.38 -2.75
C VAL A 428 15.39 15.95 -3.83
N LEU A 429 16.34 16.82 -3.46
CA LEU A 429 17.29 17.40 -4.41
C LEU A 429 18.15 16.31 -5.06
N ALA A 430 18.67 15.35 -4.29
CA ALA A 430 19.51 14.28 -4.82
C ALA A 430 18.74 13.41 -5.83
N ILE A 431 17.53 12.95 -5.48
CA ILE A 431 16.78 12.04 -6.33
C ILE A 431 16.22 12.72 -7.58
N TRP A 432 15.68 13.94 -7.45
CA TRP A 432 15.19 14.69 -8.61
C TRP A 432 16.32 15.17 -9.49
N SER A 433 17.45 15.64 -8.94
CA SER A 433 18.60 16.05 -9.76
C SER A 433 19.10 14.87 -10.59
N PHE A 434 19.17 13.67 -10.02
CA PHE A 434 19.58 12.48 -10.76
C PHE A 434 18.61 12.11 -11.88
N VAL A 435 17.30 12.09 -11.61
CA VAL A 435 16.28 11.72 -12.61
C VAL A 435 16.10 12.80 -13.68
N ILE A 436 16.05 14.08 -13.29
CA ILE A 436 15.96 15.22 -14.23
C ILE A 436 17.22 15.31 -15.08
N HIS A 437 18.42 15.14 -14.51
CA HIS A 437 19.66 15.14 -15.29
C HIS A 437 19.66 14.00 -16.31
N SER A 438 19.27 12.79 -15.91
CA SER A 438 19.15 11.64 -16.82
C SER A 438 18.12 11.91 -17.93
N GLY A 439 16.96 12.49 -17.58
CA GLY A 439 15.95 12.91 -18.56
C GLY A 439 16.44 14.01 -19.49
N PHE A 440 17.14 15.02 -18.98
CA PHE A 440 17.71 16.11 -19.76
C PHE A 440 18.74 15.61 -20.77
N LEU A 441 19.62 14.67 -20.38
CA LEU A 441 20.55 14.05 -21.31
C LEU A 441 19.83 13.33 -22.46
N THR A 442 18.77 12.56 -22.15
CA THR A 442 17.97 11.89 -23.19
C THR A 442 17.29 12.89 -24.14
N LEU A 443 16.72 13.98 -23.60
CA LEU A 443 16.06 15.03 -24.38
C LEU A 443 17.04 15.81 -25.24
N ARG A 444 18.20 16.18 -24.69
CA ARG A 444 19.27 16.90 -25.40
C ARG A 444 19.79 16.07 -26.56
N ARG A 445 19.94 14.76 -26.36
CA ARG A 445 20.40 13.85 -27.41
C ARG A 445 19.36 13.65 -28.50
N ALA A 446 18.11 13.42 -28.12
CA ALA A 446 16.99 13.33 -29.06
C ALA A 446 16.85 14.58 -29.95
N ARG A 447 17.08 15.78 -29.39
CA ARG A 447 17.06 17.04 -30.15
C ARG A 447 18.22 17.20 -31.13
N ARG A 448 19.38 16.59 -30.87
CA ARG A 448 20.59 16.70 -31.70
C ARG A 448 20.61 15.68 -32.84
N GLU A 449 20.30 14.43 -32.52
CA GLU A 449 20.48 13.29 -33.43
C GLU A 449 19.15 12.81 -34.03
N GLY A 450 18.02 13.22 -33.46
CA GLY A 450 16.69 12.74 -33.85
C GLY A 450 16.18 11.59 -32.98
N ALA A 451 14.87 11.38 -33.00
CA ALA A 451 14.20 10.41 -32.12
C ALA A 451 14.42 8.94 -32.53
N GLU A 452 14.61 8.68 -33.83
CA GLU A 452 14.86 7.33 -34.34
C GLU A 452 16.30 6.88 -34.03
N GLU A 453 17.27 7.78 -34.23
CA GLU A 453 18.68 7.53 -33.94
C GLU A 453 18.93 7.29 -32.45
N LEU A 454 18.20 7.98 -31.57
CA LEU A 454 18.25 7.75 -30.13
C LEU A 454 17.95 6.30 -29.73
N VAL A 455 17.01 5.65 -30.42
CA VAL A 455 16.60 4.26 -30.14
C VAL A 455 17.57 3.25 -30.75
N LEU A 456 18.34 3.67 -31.77
CA LEU A 456 19.38 2.86 -32.39
C LEU A 456 20.69 2.89 -31.62
N ASP A 457 20.97 3.95 -30.85
CA ASP A 457 22.16 4.03 -29.98
C ASP A 457 22.10 3.00 -28.82
N VAL A 458 22.85 1.91 -28.99
CA VAL A 458 22.91 0.79 -28.06
C VAL A 458 23.46 1.20 -26.69
N GLU A 459 24.43 2.11 -26.62
CA GLU A 459 25.06 2.51 -25.36
C GLU A 459 24.14 3.43 -24.54
N HIS A 460 23.48 4.37 -25.23
CA HIS A 460 22.54 5.26 -24.58
C HIS A 460 21.28 4.51 -24.12
N VAL A 461 20.74 3.61 -24.95
CA VAL A 461 19.60 2.76 -24.56
C VAL A 461 19.96 1.81 -23.43
N ALA A 462 21.18 1.24 -23.41
CA ALA A 462 21.60 0.34 -22.33
C ALA A 462 21.67 1.04 -20.97
N SER A 463 21.97 2.34 -20.93
CA SER A 463 22.14 3.12 -19.69
C SER A 463 20.89 3.91 -19.27
N HIS A 464 20.23 4.58 -20.21
CA HIS A 464 19.07 5.46 -19.97
C HIS A 464 17.74 4.87 -20.42
N GLY A 465 17.75 3.64 -20.97
CA GLY A 465 16.58 2.92 -21.44
C GLY A 465 15.41 2.80 -20.45
N PRO A 466 15.60 2.71 -19.11
CA PRO A 466 14.47 2.69 -18.17
C PRO A 466 13.47 3.85 -18.33
N LEU A 467 13.91 5.02 -18.82
CA LEU A 467 13.02 6.16 -19.04
C LEU A 467 12.18 5.98 -20.29
N PHE A 468 12.80 5.66 -21.43
CA PHE A 468 12.17 5.81 -22.75
C PHE A 468 12.10 4.55 -23.60
N ALA A 469 12.91 3.52 -23.34
CA ALA A 469 13.04 2.36 -24.23
C ALA A 469 11.79 1.46 -24.29
N GLN A 470 10.86 1.62 -23.35
CA GLN A 470 9.54 0.97 -23.41
C GLN A 470 8.57 1.62 -24.41
N TYR A 471 8.84 2.88 -24.79
CA TYR A 471 8.01 3.66 -25.69
C TYR A 471 8.47 3.53 -27.14
N ARG A 472 7.58 3.90 -28.05
CA ARG A 472 7.90 3.99 -29.48
C ARG A 472 8.80 5.20 -29.73
N ALA A 473 9.73 5.09 -30.69
CA ALA A 473 10.69 6.14 -31.04
C ALA A 473 10.06 7.55 -31.16
N PRO A 474 8.97 7.79 -31.93
CA PRO A 474 8.39 9.13 -32.05
C PRO A 474 7.74 9.66 -30.76
N ARG A 475 7.57 8.82 -29.73
CA ARG A 475 6.84 9.12 -28.47
C ARG A 475 7.73 8.97 -27.24
N TYR A 476 9.04 9.06 -27.41
CA TYR A 476 10.02 8.90 -26.33
C TYR A 476 9.77 9.85 -25.16
N TYR A 477 9.26 11.07 -25.40
CA TYR A 477 8.98 12.10 -24.39
C TYR A 477 7.86 11.73 -23.40
N PHE A 478 7.11 10.65 -23.63
CA PHE A 478 6.00 10.25 -22.76
C PHE A 478 6.43 10.01 -21.30
N PHE A 479 7.70 9.65 -21.03
CA PHE A 479 8.18 9.46 -19.65
C PHE A 479 8.04 10.69 -18.74
N LEU A 480 8.03 11.89 -19.32
CA LEU A 480 7.89 13.14 -18.58
C LEU A 480 6.51 13.26 -17.92
N LEU A 481 5.47 12.72 -18.55
CA LEU A 481 4.11 12.86 -18.07
C LEU A 481 3.85 12.04 -16.78
N PRO A 482 4.16 10.74 -16.70
CA PRO A 482 4.12 10.01 -15.43
C PRO A 482 5.02 10.60 -14.35
N LEU A 483 6.20 11.12 -14.71
CA LEU A 483 7.11 11.77 -13.78
C LEU A 483 6.48 13.02 -13.15
N LEU A 484 5.88 13.88 -13.97
CA LEU A 484 5.15 15.06 -13.51
C LEU A 484 3.95 14.66 -12.65
N ALA A 485 3.20 13.63 -13.06
CA ALA A 485 2.08 13.14 -12.28
C ALA A 485 2.48 12.60 -10.90
N ILE A 486 3.66 11.97 -10.77
CA ILE A 486 4.19 11.56 -9.46
C ILE A 486 4.47 12.79 -8.58
N PHE A 487 5.11 13.82 -9.14
CA PHE A 487 5.37 15.08 -8.42
C PHE A 487 4.07 15.74 -7.95
N VAL A 488 3.10 15.90 -8.84
CA VAL A 488 1.81 16.54 -8.53
C VAL A 488 1.06 15.74 -7.47
N ARG A 489 1.00 14.40 -7.56
CA ARG A 489 0.36 13.57 -6.52
C ARG A 489 1.03 13.75 -5.15
N ALA A 490 2.36 13.76 -5.11
CA ALA A 490 3.10 13.96 -3.86
C ALA A 490 2.74 15.31 -3.20
N VAL A 491 2.67 16.38 -4.00
CA VAL A 491 2.26 17.71 -3.50
C VAL A 491 0.80 17.69 -3.03
N VAL A 492 -0.12 17.09 -3.78
CA VAL A 492 -1.55 17.03 -3.41
C VAL A 492 -1.76 16.30 -2.07
N ILE A 493 -1.10 15.16 -1.90
CA ILE A 493 -1.22 14.36 -0.66
C ILE A 493 -0.61 15.10 0.53
N ALA A 494 0.56 15.72 0.37
CA ALA A 494 1.24 16.43 1.46
C ALA A 494 0.64 17.79 1.80
N ALA A 495 0.20 18.58 0.81
CA ALA A 495 -0.30 19.94 1.04
C ALA A 495 -1.81 20.01 1.33
N GLY A 496 -2.55 18.95 1.02
CA GLY A 496 -4.02 18.94 1.10
C GLY A 496 -4.61 18.51 2.44
N GLU A 497 -3.84 18.44 3.52
CA GLU A 497 -4.27 17.96 4.85
C GLU A 497 -5.54 18.67 5.38
N LYS A 498 -5.78 19.92 4.96
CA LYS A 498 -6.93 20.74 5.40
C LYS A 498 -8.24 20.44 4.67
N SER A 499 -8.20 19.78 3.50
CA SER A 499 -9.39 19.51 2.70
C SER A 499 -9.25 18.23 1.88
N GLY A 500 -9.83 17.14 2.40
CA GLY A 500 -9.91 15.86 1.68
C GLY A 500 -10.63 15.96 0.33
N MET A 501 -11.61 16.88 0.21
CA MET A 501 -12.30 17.15 -1.06
C MET A 501 -11.35 17.60 -2.16
N ALA A 502 -10.54 18.62 -1.88
CA ALA A 502 -9.59 19.14 -2.86
C ALA A 502 -8.55 18.07 -3.23
N GLN A 503 -8.12 17.27 -2.27
CA GLN A 503 -7.17 16.17 -2.51
C GLN A 503 -7.71 15.15 -3.51
N VAL A 504 -8.94 14.64 -3.32
CA VAL A 504 -9.51 13.63 -4.21
C VAL A 504 -9.78 14.17 -5.60
N ILE A 505 -10.30 15.40 -5.71
CA ILE A 505 -10.58 16.01 -7.02
C ILE A 505 -9.29 16.19 -7.81
N LEU A 506 -8.24 16.73 -7.19
CA LEU A 506 -6.94 16.90 -7.85
C LEU A 506 -6.30 15.56 -8.19
N PHE A 507 -6.39 14.58 -7.30
CA PHE A 507 -5.93 13.21 -7.55
C PHE A 507 -6.65 12.59 -8.76
N LEU A 508 -7.97 12.75 -8.85
CA LEU A 508 -8.79 12.28 -9.97
C LEU A 508 -8.42 12.96 -11.28
N ILE A 509 -8.20 14.28 -11.28
CA ILE A 509 -7.77 15.03 -12.47
C ILE A 509 -6.43 14.49 -12.99
N VAL A 510 -5.49 14.17 -12.10
CA VAL A 510 -4.20 13.57 -12.48
C VAL A 510 -4.40 12.18 -13.09
N GLU A 511 -5.21 11.32 -12.49
CA GLU A 511 -5.50 9.98 -13.05
C GLU A 511 -6.21 10.06 -14.40
N LEU A 512 -7.16 10.98 -14.55
CA LEU A 512 -7.90 11.20 -15.81
C LEU A 512 -6.94 11.67 -16.90
N THR A 513 -6.05 12.61 -16.59
CA THR A 513 -5.04 13.11 -17.53
C THR A 513 -4.12 11.99 -18.02
N LEU A 514 -3.66 11.12 -17.10
CA LEU A 514 -2.85 9.97 -17.48
C LEU A 514 -3.63 8.97 -18.33
N PHE A 515 -4.85 8.64 -17.95
CA PHE A 515 -5.70 7.70 -18.69
C PHE A 515 -5.98 8.18 -20.12
N VAL A 516 -6.40 9.44 -20.28
CA VAL A 516 -6.62 10.06 -21.60
C VAL A 516 -5.32 10.05 -22.41
N SER A 517 -4.18 10.34 -21.78
CA SER A 517 -2.88 10.32 -22.46
C SER A 517 -2.49 8.92 -22.94
N HIS A 518 -2.81 7.86 -22.19
CA HIS A 518 -2.59 6.48 -22.65
C HIS A 518 -3.48 6.11 -23.86
N ILE A 519 -4.73 6.56 -23.90
CA ILE A 519 -5.65 6.32 -25.02
C ILE A 519 -5.21 7.04 -26.29
N LEU A 520 -4.88 8.33 -26.18
CA LEU A 520 -4.54 9.18 -27.31
C LEU A 520 -3.16 8.85 -27.87
N LEU A 521 -2.15 8.74 -27.00
CA LEU A 521 -0.77 8.61 -27.43
C LEU A 521 -0.36 7.17 -27.72
N LYS A 522 -0.98 6.15 -27.09
CA LYS A 522 -0.59 4.72 -27.22
C LYS A 522 0.93 4.54 -27.28
N PRO A 523 1.63 4.90 -26.18
CA PRO A 523 3.05 5.20 -26.26
C PRO A 523 3.94 3.96 -26.35
N TYR A 524 3.46 2.76 -26.04
CA TYR A 524 4.29 1.56 -25.91
C TYR A 524 4.66 0.95 -27.27
N LYS A 525 5.79 0.23 -27.28
CA LYS A 525 6.28 -0.44 -28.49
C LYS A 525 5.37 -1.58 -28.98
N SER A 526 4.69 -2.27 -28.07
CA SER A 526 3.85 -3.43 -28.38
C SER A 526 2.36 -3.15 -28.09
N ARG A 527 1.47 -3.74 -28.89
CA ARG A 527 0.01 -3.64 -28.67
C ARG A 527 -0.41 -4.12 -27.28
N GLY A 528 0.22 -5.20 -26.79
CA GLY A 528 -0.03 -5.70 -25.43
C GLY A 528 0.46 -4.76 -24.32
N GLY A 529 1.52 -3.98 -24.58
CA GLY A 529 1.98 -2.91 -23.68
C GLY A 529 0.98 -1.76 -23.56
N ASP A 530 0.45 -1.31 -24.70
CA ASP A 530 -0.59 -0.28 -24.74
C ASP A 530 -1.87 -0.72 -24.03
N VAL A 531 -2.32 -1.96 -24.29
CA VAL A 531 -3.52 -2.51 -23.63
C VAL A 531 -3.33 -2.62 -22.11
N LEU A 532 -2.19 -3.18 -21.66
CA LEU A 532 -1.96 -3.35 -20.22
C LEU A 532 -1.84 -2.01 -19.49
N SER A 533 -1.10 -1.05 -20.05
CA SER A 533 -0.92 0.27 -19.43
C SER A 533 -2.23 1.06 -19.38
N THR A 534 -3.03 1.01 -20.45
CA THR A 534 -4.36 1.63 -20.49
C THR A 534 -5.29 0.98 -19.47
N TYR A 535 -5.24 -0.35 -19.32
CA TYR A 535 -5.98 -1.07 -18.29
C TYR A 535 -5.57 -0.64 -16.87
N LEU A 536 -4.27 -0.56 -16.58
CA LEU A 536 -3.79 -0.12 -15.26
C LEU A 536 -4.13 1.35 -14.98
N ALA A 537 -4.12 2.22 -16.00
CA ALA A 537 -4.58 3.60 -15.87
C ALA A 537 -6.10 3.68 -15.63
N LEU A 538 -6.90 2.84 -16.32
CA LEU A 538 -8.35 2.76 -16.11
C LEU A 538 -8.70 2.31 -14.70
N VAL A 539 -8.04 1.25 -14.21
CA VAL A 539 -8.22 0.74 -12.84
C VAL A 539 -7.97 1.85 -11.82
N ARG A 540 -6.85 2.58 -11.96
CA ARG A 540 -6.52 3.70 -11.07
C ARG A 540 -7.54 4.82 -11.14
N LEU A 541 -8.02 5.17 -12.33
CA LEU A 541 -9.05 6.17 -12.53
C LEU A 541 -10.39 5.77 -11.88
N VAL A 542 -10.83 4.52 -12.07
CA VAL A 542 -12.06 4.01 -11.47
C VAL A 542 -11.96 3.99 -9.95
N CYS A 543 -10.86 3.48 -9.40
CA CYS A 543 -10.65 3.50 -7.95
C CYS A 543 -10.59 4.94 -7.40
N ALA A 544 -9.91 5.87 -8.09
CA ALA A 544 -9.87 7.28 -7.72
C ALA A 544 -11.27 7.93 -7.73
N GLY A 545 -12.11 7.60 -8.72
CA GLY A 545 -13.49 8.07 -8.77
C GLY A 545 -14.35 7.53 -7.64
N LEU A 546 -14.22 6.24 -7.31
CA LEU A 546 -14.94 5.62 -6.19
C LEU A 546 -14.54 6.20 -4.83
N MET A 547 -13.29 6.66 -4.68
CA MET A 547 -12.83 7.33 -3.45
C MET A 547 -13.54 8.66 -3.15
N ILE A 548 -14.23 9.28 -4.13
CA ILE A 548 -15.08 10.45 -3.86
C ILE A 548 -16.12 10.13 -2.78
N ALA A 549 -16.64 8.90 -2.74
CA ALA A 549 -17.63 8.50 -1.74
C ALA A 549 -17.11 8.53 -0.29
N PHE A 550 -15.79 8.63 -0.07
CA PHE A 550 -15.17 8.67 1.25
C PHE A 550 -14.96 10.09 1.77
N VAL A 551 -15.42 11.10 1.03
CA VAL A 551 -15.39 12.47 1.50
C VAL A 551 -16.47 12.66 2.57
N GLU A 552 -16.08 13.21 3.72
CA GLU A 552 -16.96 13.51 4.86
C GLU A 552 -18.17 14.37 4.47
N SER A 553 -18.00 15.38 3.61
CA SER A 553 -19.08 16.30 3.22
C SER A 553 -20.19 15.65 2.38
N ILE A 554 -19.95 14.48 1.77
CA ILE A 554 -20.98 13.76 1.01
C ILE A 554 -21.91 12.99 1.97
N GLY A 555 -21.46 12.67 3.19
CA GLY A 555 -22.30 12.03 4.21
C GLY A 555 -22.84 10.66 3.79
N VAL A 556 -22.06 9.87 3.04
CA VAL A 556 -22.49 8.55 2.57
C VAL A 556 -22.79 7.63 3.76
N ALA A 557 -23.94 6.96 3.71
CA ALA A 557 -24.31 6.00 4.73
C ALA A 557 -23.23 4.88 4.85
N PRO A 558 -22.89 4.41 6.05
CA PRO A 558 -21.69 3.58 6.20
C PRO A 558 -21.74 2.18 5.58
N ILE A 559 -22.91 1.58 5.42
CA ILE A 559 -23.04 0.30 4.68
C ILE A 559 -22.61 0.48 3.21
N PRO A 560 -23.20 1.40 2.42
CA PRO A 560 -22.70 1.72 1.08
C PRO A 560 -21.21 2.06 1.05
N ARG A 561 -20.70 2.80 2.04
CA ARG A 561 -19.28 3.15 2.13
C ARG A 561 -18.38 1.92 2.19
N VAL A 562 -18.69 0.96 3.05
CA VAL A 562 -17.93 -0.30 3.18
C VAL A 562 -18.02 -1.13 1.90
N VAL A 563 -19.20 -1.18 1.27
CA VAL A 563 -19.40 -1.87 -0.01
C VAL A 563 -18.52 -1.25 -1.11
N ILE A 564 -18.48 0.08 -1.21
CA ILE A 564 -17.61 0.78 -2.17
C ILE A 564 -16.13 0.47 -1.88
N GLY A 565 -15.72 0.47 -0.60
CA GLY A 565 -14.38 0.06 -0.18
C GLY A 565 -14.04 -1.36 -0.63
N ALA A 566 -14.94 -2.32 -0.40
CA ALA A 566 -14.77 -3.71 -0.82
C ALA A 566 -14.65 -3.85 -2.35
N VAL A 567 -15.42 -3.08 -3.12
CA VAL A 567 -15.30 -3.05 -4.59
C VAL A 567 -13.91 -2.56 -5.01
N ILE A 568 -13.39 -1.49 -4.40
CA ILE A 568 -12.04 -0.99 -4.70
C ILE A 568 -10.98 -2.06 -4.38
N VAL A 569 -11.09 -2.75 -3.24
CA VAL A 569 -10.19 -3.85 -2.85
C VAL A 569 -10.17 -4.95 -3.91
N VAL A 570 -11.34 -5.37 -4.40
CA VAL A 570 -11.45 -6.41 -5.44
C VAL A 570 -10.81 -5.93 -6.75
N VAL A 571 -11.12 -4.70 -7.18
CA VAL A 571 -10.61 -4.14 -8.43
C VAL A 571 -9.07 -4.03 -8.42
N PHE A 572 -8.47 -3.53 -7.34
CA PHE A 572 -7.02 -3.49 -7.20
C PHE A 572 -6.38 -4.88 -7.12
N SER A 573 -7.00 -5.81 -6.39
CA SER A 573 -6.51 -7.19 -6.27
C SER A 573 -6.50 -7.90 -7.63
N VAL A 574 -7.52 -7.69 -8.46
CA VAL A 574 -7.57 -8.21 -9.83
C VAL A 574 -6.48 -7.57 -10.69
N ALA A 575 -6.21 -6.27 -10.55
CA ALA A 575 -5.13 -5.61 -11.28
C ALA A 575 -3.74 -6.16 -10.94
N VAL A 576 -3.47 -6.42 -9.65
CA VAL A 576 -2.24 -7.09 -9.19
C VAL A 576 -2.13 -8.49 -9.80
N LEU A 577 -3.22 -9.28 -9.80
CA LEU A 577 -3.23 -10.63 -10.37
C LEU A 577 -2.99 -10.63 -11.88
N VAL A 578 -3.63 -9.73 -12.63
CA VAL A 578 -3.43 -9.58 -14.08
C VAL A 578 -1.97 -9.25 -14.38
N LEU A 579 -1.37 -8.36 -13.60
CA LEU A 579 0.03 -8.00 -13.77
C LEU A 579 0.98 -9.16 -13.38
N ALA A 580 0.66 -9.90 -12.31
CA ALA A 580 1.39 -11.11 -11.92
C ALA A 580 1.40 -12.16 -13.04
N ILE A 581 0.24 -12.42 -13.65
CA ILE A 581 0.10 -13.32 -14.79
C ILE A 581 0.91 -12.79 -15.98
N ASN A 582 0.83 -11.50 -16.29
CA ASN A 582 1.61 -10.90 -17.38
C ASN A 582 3.12 -11.12 -17.19
N ILE A 583 3.61 -10.90 -15.97
CA ILE A 583 5.03 -11.09 -15.63
C ILE A 583 5.41 -12.56 -15.72
N PHE A 584 4.58 -13.47 -15.22
CA PHE A 584 4.82 -14.91 -15.33
C PHE A 584 4.90 -15.35 -16.80
N LEU A 585 4.01 -14.86 -17.67
CA LEU A 585 4.02 -15.16 -19.10
C LEU A 585 5.31 -14.68 -19.80
N HIS A 586 5.81 -13.49 -19.42
CA HIS A 586 7.02 -12.88 -20.01
C HIS A 586 8.33 -13.27 -19.31
N SER A 587 8.27 -13.97 -18.17
CA SER A 587 9.45 -14.46 -17.44
C SER A 587 10.30 -15.48 -18.21
N GLY A 588 9.79 -16.04 -19.30
CA GLY A 588 10.46 -17.07 -20.11
C GLY A 588 10.40 -18.48 -19.50
N ILE A 589 9.84 -18.63 -18.30
CA ILE A 589 9.67 -19.94 -17.62
C ILE A 589 8.85 -20.89 -18.47
N LEU A 590 7.78 -20.41 -19.10
CA LEU A 590 6.94 -21.23 -19.99
C LEU A 590 7.69 -21.75 -21.21
N TRP A 591 8.61 -20.95 -21.76
CA TRP A 591 9.47 -21.39 -22.87
C TRP A 591 10.46 -22.45 -22.40
N ALA A 592 11.16 -22.21 -21.28
CA ALA A 592 12.08 -23.16 -20.69
C ALA A 592 11.42 -24.50 -20.31
N TRP A 593 10.18 -24.45 -19.82
CA TRP A 593 9.41 -25.63 -19.44
C TRP A 593 8.92 -26.43 -20.65
N ARG A 594 8.53 -25.76 -21.74
CA ARG A 594 8.19 -26.41 -23.02
C ARG A 594 9.41 -27.07 -23.66
N HIS A 595 10.56 -26.39 -23.65
CA HIS A 595 11.81 -26.94 -24.20
C HIS A 595 12.29 -28.17 -23.43
N ARG A 596 12.23 -28.16 -22.09
CA ARG A 596 12.59 -29.34 -21.27
C ARG A 596 11.70 -30.56 -21.53
N ARG A 597 10.41 -30.38 -21.86
CA ARG A 597 9.51 -31.50 -22.18
C ARG A 597 9.78 -32.11 -23.56
N SER A 598 10.11 -31.28 -24.54
CA SER A 598 10.52 -31.73 -25.88
C SER A 598 11.76 -32.63 -25.83
N VAL A 599 12.71 -32.35 -24.93
CA VAL A 599 13.94 -33.15 -24.77
C VAL A 599 13.72 -34.43 -23.95
N ARG A 600 12.65 -34.51 -23.13
CA ARG A 600 12.35 -35.67 -22.26
C ARG A 600 11.48 -36.74 -22.92
N SER A 601 11.20 -36.63 -24.22
CA SER A 601 10.52 -37.65 -25.01
C SER A 601 11.40 -38.20 -26.15
N PRO A 602 12.44 -39.00 -25.85
CA PRO A 602 12.87 -40.06 -26.75
C PRO A 602 12.30 -41.41 -26.25
N SER A 603 11.94 -42.29 -27.19
CA SER A 603 11.41 -43.67 -26.98
C SER A 603 9.89 -43.80 -26.81
N LEU A 604 9.18 -43.97 -27.93
CA LEU A 604 8.19 -45.04 -28.19
C LEU A 604 7.43 -44.77 -29.52
N LYS A 605 8.18 -44.84 -30.62
CA LYS A 605 7.74 -45.28 -31.96
C LYS A 605 9.00 -45.94 -32.54
N GLY A 606 9.24 -47.23 -32.28
CA GLY A 606 8.84 -48.33 -33.18
C GLY A 606 9.36 -48.02 -34.58
N SER A 607 10.52 -48.50 -35.05
CA SER A 607 10.98 -49.90 -35.15
C SER A 607 9.90 -50.86 -35.65
N ALA A 608 9.24 -50.49 -36.75
CA ALA A 608 8.60 -51.38 -37.70
C ALA A 608 8.23 -50.53 -38.92
N ASP A 609 9.11 -50.48 -39.92
CA ASP A 609 8.83 -50.18 -41.35
C ASP A 609 10.15 -50.15 -42.14
N ALA A 610 11.03 -51.12 -41.86
CA ALA A 610 12.27 -51.33 -42.60
C ALA A 610 12.51 -52.84 -42.79
N SER A 611 11.53 -53.55 -43.34
CA SER A 611 11.74 -54.82 -44.04
C SER A 611 10.42 -55.33 -44.60
N MET A 612 10.20 -55.12 -45.90
CA MET A 612 9.60 -56.10 -46.82
C MET A 612 9.59 -55.51 -48.24
N LEU A 613 10.53 -56.01 -49.07
CA LEU A 613 10.39 -56.41 -50.49
C LEU A 613 9.87 -55.35 -51.50
N GLU A 614 10.45 -55.10 -52.68
CA GLU A 614 11.20 -56.00 -53.57
C GLU A 614 11.85 -55.20 -54.73
N LYS A 615 12.99 -55.73 -55.21
CA LYS A 615 13.47 -55.75 -56.61
C LYS A 615 13.98 -54.48 -57.31
N GLY A 616 15.28 -54.51 -57.63
CA GLY A 616 15.66 -54.55 -59.05
C GLY A 616 16.55 -53.43 -59.60
N GLN A 617 17.87 -53.69 -59.56
CA GLN A 617 18.79 -53.57 -60.71
C GLN A 617 19.68 -52.30 -60.88
N GLU A 618 21.00 -52.54 -60.67
CA GLU A 618 22.22 -52.12 -61.41
C GLU A 618 22.30 -50.72 -62.05
N SER A 619 23.41 -49.97 -62.13
CA SER A 619 24.80 -49.95 -61.64
C SER A 619 25.38 -48.58 -62.16
N PRO A 620 26.54 -48.09 -61.72
CA PRO A 620 27.03 -46.74 -62.04
C PRO A 620 27.97 -46.71 -63.24
N ILE A 621 27.94 -45.63 -64.04
CA ILE A 621 29.00 -45.33 -65.03
C ILE A 621 29.55 -43.93 -64.80
N GLU A 622 30.87 -43.95 -64.65
CA GLU A 622 31.89 -42.92 -64.54
C GLU A 622 32.17 -42.25 -65.90
N SER A 623 32.44 -40.95 -65.95
CA SER A 623 33.50 -40.35 -66.79
C SER A 623 33.57 -38.82 -66.67
N ASN A 624 34.76 -38.36 -66.26
CA ASN A 624 35.33 -37.04 -66.51
C ASN A 624 35.31 -36.67 -68.00
N VAL A 625 35.11 -35.38 -68.33
CA VAL A 625 35.92 -34.64 -69.33
C VAL A 625 35.86 -33.12 -69.01
N ASP A 626 37.04 -32.53 -68.78
CA ASP A 626 37.31 -31.09 -68.77
C ASP A 626 37.06 -30.43 -70.14
N HIS A 627 36.67 -29.15 -70.19
CA HIS A 627 37.35 -28.15 -71.03
C HIS A 627 36.89 -26.70 -70.73
N SER A 628 37.91 -25.85 -70.60
CA SER A 628 37.97 -24.40 -70.55
C SER A 628 37.19 -23.64 -71.63
N ALA A 629 36.59 -22.49 -71.29
CA ALA A 629 36.78 -21.20 -71.98
C ALA A 629 35.91 -20.07 -71.39
N THR A 630 36.56 -19.03 -70.86
CA THR A 630 36.09 -17.63 -70.73
C THR A 630 36.17 -16.94 -72.10
N PRO A 631 35.37 -15.89 -72.42
CA PRO A 631 35.61 -14.55 -71.88
C PRO A 631 34.40 -13.65 -71.60
N SER A 632 34.74 -12.60 -70.85
CA SER A 632 34.03 -11.42 -70.34
C SER A 632 33.28 -10.54 -71.34
N ILE A 633 32.16 -9.93 -70.91
CA ILE A 633 31.67 -8.60 -71.38
C ILE A 633 31.06 -7.76 -70.22
N MET A 634 31.74 -6.63 -69.97
CA MET A 634 31.35 -5.26 -69.53
C MET A 634 30.02 -4.93 -68.80
N SER A 635 30.21 -4.41 -67.58
CA SER A 635 29.84 -3.08 -67.03
C SER A 635 28.46 -2.42 -67.28
N ARG A 636 27.80 -2.03 -66.17
CA ARG A 636 26.96 -0.81 -66.12
C ARG A 636 26.88 -0.22 -64.71
N THR A 637 27.63 0.86 -64.50
CA THR A 637 27.55 1.77 -63.34
C THR A 637 26.56 2.90 -63.69
N ARG A 638 25.64 3.26 -62.79
CA ARG A 638 24.86 4.51 -62.88
C ARG A 638 25.10 5.35 -61.62
N LEU A 639 25.72 6.51 -61.81
CA LEU A 639 25.68 7.69 -60.95
C LEU A 639 24.79 8.72 -61.64
N SER A 640 23.89 9.37 -60.91
CA SER A 640 23.16 10.54 -61.37
C SER A 640 23.42 11.71 -60.42
N THR A 641 24.07 12.73 -60.95
CA THR A 641 24.33 14.03 -60.32
C THR A 641 23.19 15.02 -60.56
N SER A 642 23.02 15.85 -59.53
CA SER A 642 22.34 17.14 -59.47
C SER A 642 22.69 18.11 -60.61
N SER A 643 21.71 18.91 -61.03
CA SER A 643 21.90 20.25 -61.61
C SER A 643 20.59 21.05 -61.51
N THR A 644 20.65 22.15 -60.76
CA THR A 644 19.69 23.27 -60.76
C THR A 644 20.43 24.51 -61.26
N HIS A 645 19.88 25.18 -62.27
CA HIS A 645 20.30 26.52 -62.70
C HIS A 645 19.62 27.58 -61.81
N HIS A 646 20.41 28.33 -61.03
CA HIS A 646 20.76 29.73 -61.32
C HIS A 646 21.82 30.24 -60.35
#